data_AF-A0A3D8IDI1-F1
#
_entry.id   AF-A0A3D8IDI1-F1
#
_cell.length_a   1.000
_cell.length_b   1.000
_cell.length_c   1.000
_cell.angle_alpha   90.00
_cell.angle_beta   90.00
_cell.angle_gamma   90.00
#
_symmetry.space_group_name_H-M   'P 1'
#
loop_
_entity.id
_entity.type
_entity.pdbx_description
1 polymer ?
#
loop_
_entity_poly.entity_id
_entity_poly.type
_entity_poly.pdbx_seq_one_letter_code
_entity_poly.pdbx_strand_id
1 'polypeptide(L)'
;MSQSLNSRFDKNLKALFKVNPLLAAQLQILEPNKKYEVYIGQDPLNINIYDKENKTALYAKEPLVQTLEKMKEFEPFKLYPFFYFFGFGNGIFYRLLLNENSKTIKKLFIFEPELEIIYIALNFADFSAEIAAGKLLIFWTGTISFGELDSYLASEGQWIYSRIYNLHLYNSYYGRYDKECLNLNSIITRSLGHHVISVGNDSTDALIGLEHHLQNLPEMITTPSMKELISKVKNTNTAVIVSTGPSLYKQLPLLKQYAPYLTIFCVDASFPILTKHGIKPDIVVTLERVEPTADFYKKTPKSAQKNIIFALTSIVHQETKNSITQGIKTYSMRPFGYTRFFDLKEYGYAGIGMSAANMAYELIVHSKFEKCIFIGQDLAFSPDGKTHSKDAIFGENESQYKKSDNALEKILVPAYGGKGFVETNNVWKMFLNFFEKDITETPYPLEVINATEGGARIEGTKEIPFQEVLESLPKVKKSLIQLTPPTKAEIAANKKQMEAKVKEFLDYGYKKKKMVEKLFLRVVKMTEELERLNRENKLEKINFTKMDKLLEEIDDVKNFFLEDAFIKVFIDAVQSYIVHQELEFAKIVVRPVHTLIEKQVKQIDWLYAHKYWLFSLAGGMDAALETAKRAAKTWMNIPKKYDTTNTITKETK
;
A
#
# COMPACT_ATOMS: atom_id res chain seq x y z
N MET A 1 19.26 -4.83 -33.46
CA MET A 1 19.57 -5.94 -32.53
C MET A 1 20.75 -6.69 -33.13
N SER A 2 21.94 -6.64 -32.52
CA SER A 2 22.97 -7.64 -32.84
C SER A 2 22.47 -8.97 -32.29
N GLN A 3 22.19 -9.95 -33.16
CA GLN A 3 21.81 -11.30 -32.73
C GLN A 3 22.95 -11.88 -31.89
N SER A 4 22.66 -12.33 -30.66
CA SER A 4 23.65 -13.12 -29.92
C SER A 4 23.77 -14.50 -30.57
N LEU A 5 24.93 -15.15 -30.41
CA LEU A 5 25.17 -16.51 -30.93
C LEU A 5 24.27 -17.57 -30.25
N ASN A 6 23.54 -17.22 -29.18
CA ASN A 6 22.72 -18.14 -28.40
C ASN A 6 21.22 -17.77 -28.45
N SER A 7 20.43 -18.61 -29.12
CA SER A 7 18.99 -18.41 -29.29
C SER A 7 18.20 -18.36 -27.97
N ARG A 8 18.71 -18.93 -26.87
CA ARG A 8 18.06 -18.88 -25.55
C ARG A 8 18.17 -17.50 -24.94
N PHE A 9 19.38 -16.92 -24.95
CA PHE A 9 19.63 -15.60 -24.40
C PHE A 9 18.80 -14.53 -25.11
N ASP A 10 18.74 -14.56 -26.44
CA ASP A 10 17.96 -13.59 -27.22
C ASP A 10 16.47 -13.60 -26.85
N LYS A 11 15.88 -14.80 -26.64
CA LYS A 11 14.48 -14.92 -26.20
C LYS A 11 14.28 -14.38 -24.80
N ASN A 12 15.17 -14.72 -23.87
CA ASN A 12 15.15 -14.23 -22.49
C ASN A 12 15.26 -12.71 -22.44
N LEU A 13 16.23 -12.15 -23.17
CA LEU A 13 16.47 -10.72 -23.26
C LEU A 13 15.26 -9.99 -23.82
N LYS A 14 14.63 -10.53 -24.87
CA LYS A 14 13.39 -9.99 -25.44
C LYS A 14 12.23 -10.00 -24.45
N ALA A 15 12.12 -11.04 -23.61
CA ALA A 15 11.12 -11.09 -22.55
C ALA A 15 11.42 -10.06 -21.45
N LEU A 16 12.68 -9.93 -21.03
CA LEU A 16 13.12 -8.95 -20.03
C LEU A 16 12.84 -7.51 -20.47
N PHE A 17 13.04 -7.17 -21.75
CA PHE A 17 12.71 -5.81 -22.24
C PHE A 17 11.26 -5.38 -21.97
N LYS A 18 10.33 -6.33 -21.82
CA LYS A 18 8.93 -6.04 -21.51
C LYS A 18 8.64 -5.91 -20.01
N VAL A 19 9.45 -6.57 -19.17
CA VAL A 19 9.15 -6.76 -17.73
C VAL A 19 10.12 -6.01 -16.82
N ASN A 20 11.40 -5.97 -17.20
CA ASN A 20 12.46 -5.22 -16.56
C ASN A 20 13.42 -4.66 -17.63
N PRO A 21 13.06 -3.54 -18.28
CA PRO A 21 13.84 -2.96 -19.37
C PRO A 21 15.23 -2.45 -18.92
N LEU A 22 15.37 -2.04 -17.66
CA LEU A 22 16.65 -1.58 -17.12
C LEU A 22 17.65 -2.73 -17.06
N LEU A 23 17.27 -3.88 -16.48
CA LEU A 23 18.10 -5.08 -16.45
C LEU A 23 18.42 -5.57 -17.86
N ALA A 24 17.44 -5.56 -18.77
CA ALA A 24 17.66 -5.97 -20.16
C ALA A 24 18.72 -5.10 -20.85
N ALA A 25 18.66 -3.78 -20.68
CA ALA A 25 19.65 -2.86 -21.24
C ALA A 25 21.05 -3.11 -20.67
N GLN A 26 21.16 -3.34 -19.35
CA GLN A 26 22.43 -3.66 -18.68
C GLN A 26 23.04 -4.97 -19.19
N LEU A 27 22.22 -6.02 -19.37
CA LEU A 27 22.66 -7.30 -19.93
C LEU A 27 23.08 -7.19 -21.39
N GLN A 28 22.46 -6.31 -22.17
CA GLN A 28 22.78 -6.12 -23.58
C GLN A 28 24.17 -5.51 -23.79
N ILE A 29 24.60 -4.60 -22.91
CA ILE A 29 25.90 -3.92 -23.00
C ILE A 29 27.00 -4.60 -22.18
N LEU A 30 26.67 -5.69 -21.48
CA LEU A 30 27.62 -6.43 -20.66
C LEU A 30 28.70 -7.08 -21.53
N GLU A 31 29.96 -6.92 -21.12
CA GLU A 31 31.08 -7.69 -21.66
C GLU A 31 31.25 -9.00 -20.85
N PRO A 32 30.99 -10.18 -21.43
CA PRO A 32 31.02 -11.45 -20.70
C PRO A 32 32.45 -12.00 -20.51
N ASN A 33 32.58 -12.99 -19.64
CA ASN A 33 33.83 -13.70 -19.27
C ASN A 33 34.88 -12.79 -18.61
N LYS A 34 34.47 -11.73 -17.92
CA LYS A 34 35.38 -10.80 -17.22
C LYS A 34 35.72 -11.27 -15.83
N LYS A 35 34.72 -11.52 -14.99
CA LYS A 35 34.90 -11.98 -13.61
C LYS A 35 34.72 -13.49 -13.49
N TYR A 36 33.92 -14.07 -14.38
CA TYR A 36 33.58 -15.49 -14.32
C TYR A 36 34.09 -16.27 -15.52
N GLU A 37 34.27 -17.57 -15.31
CA GLU A 37 34.56 -18.54 -16.36
C GLU A 37 33.66 -19.78 -16.15
N VAL A 38 33.15 -20.35 -17.24
CA VAL A 38 32.21 -21.48 -17.17
C VAL A 38 32.90 -22.78 -17.54
N TYR A 39 32.67 -23.80 -16.71
CA TYR A 39 33.19 -25.15 -16.87
C TYR A 39 32.04 -26.14 -16.98
N ILE A 40 32.06 -26.98 -18.01
CA ILE A 40 31.06 -28.03 -18.22
C ILE A 40 31.72 -29.38 -17.96
N GLY A 41 31.16 -30.16 -17.04
CA GLY A 41 31.60 -31.51 -16.74
C GLY A 41 31.22 -32.52 -17.84
N GLN A 42 31.38 -33.82 -17.54
CA GLN A 42 30.98 -34.88 -18.48
C GLN A 42 29.46 -34.88 -18.73
N ASP A 43 28.66 -34.57 -17.71
CA ASP A 43 27.23 -34.33 -17.85
C ASP A 43 27.00 -32.87 -18.32
N PRO A 44 26.24 -32.64 -19.41
CA PRO A 44 25.92 -31.29 -19.89
C PRO A 44 25.20 -30.39 -18.88
N LEU A 45 24.60 -30.96 -17.83
CA LEU A 45 23.96 -30.23 -16.72
C LEU A 45 24.94 -29.93 -15.57
N ASN A 46 26.13 -30.55 -15.56
CA ASN A 46 27.20 -30.24 -14.60
C ASN A 46 27.96 -28.97 -15.02
N ILE A 47 27.26 -27.84 -14.97
CA ILE A 47 27.78 -26.53 -15.34
C ILE A 47 28.21 -25.78 -14.08
N ASN A 48 29.51 -25.60 -13.88
CA ASN A 48 30.07 -24.83 -12.77
C ASN A 48 30.57 -23.46 -13.28
N ILE A 49 30.54 -22.46 -12.39
CA ILE A 49 30.98 -21.10 -12.65
C ILE A 49 32.15 -20.82 -11.72
N TYR A 50 33.31 -20.48 -12.25
CA TYR A 50 34.49 -20.14 -11.48
C TYR A 50 34.62 -18.61 -11.37
N ASP A 51 34.68 -18.12 -10.14
CA ASP A 51 35.00 -16.74 -9.83
C ASP A 51 36.52 -16.56 -9.87
N LYS A 52 37.01 -15.82 -10.87
CA LYS A 52 38.44 -15.61 -11.11
C LYS A 52 39.07 -14.68 -10.07
N GLU A 53 38.30 -13.77 -9.50
CA GLU A 53 38.77 -12.80 -8.51
C GLU A 53 38.97 -13.49 -7.15
N ASN A 54 37.96 -14.23 -6.70
CA ASN A 54 38.00 -14.93 -5.41
C ASN A 54 38.56 -16.35 -5.50
N LYS A 55 38.94 -16.80 -6.70
CA LYS A 55 39.54 -18.11 -7.00
C LYS A 55 38.72 -19.29 -6.47
N THR A 56 37.41 -19.22 -6.60
CA THR A 56 36.48 -20.20 -6.04
C THR A 56 35.40 -20.56 -7.04
N ALA A 57 35.03 -21.83 -7.06
CA ALA A 57 33.85 -22.27 -7.79
C ALA A 57 32.57 -21.82 -7.07
N LEU A 58 31.51 -21.60 -7.85
CA LEU A 58 30.18 -21.28 -7.35
C LEU A 58 29.50 -22.51 -6.73
N TYR A 59 29.81 -23.71 -7.25
CA TYR A 59 29.38 -24.99 -6.70
C TYR A 59 30.57 -25.73 -6.11
N ALA A 60 30.49 -26.07 -4.81
CA ALA A 60 31.56 -26.77 -4.08
C ALA A 60 31.65 -28.28 -4.38
N LYS A 61 30.57 -28.88 -4.89
CA LYS A 61 30.47 -30.25 -5.40
C LYS A 61 30.00 -30.19 -6.85
N GLU A 62 29.81 -31.33 -7.49
CA GLU A 62 29.17 -31.42 -8.80
C GLU A 62 27.83 -30.63 -8.82
N PRO A 63 27.65 -29.68 -9.77
CA PRO A 63 26.49 -28.81 -9.81
C PRO A 63 25.14 -29.54 -9.86
N LEU A 64 25.06 -30.65 -10.60
CA LEU A 64 23.84 -31.45 -10.70
C LEU A 64 23.50 -32.11 -9.35
N VAL A 65 24.50 -32.64 -8.64
CA VAL A 65 24.31 -33.23 -7.30
C VAL A 65 23.80 -32.18 -6.32
N GLN A 66 24.42 -30.99 -6.28
CA GLN A 66 23.94 -29.90 -5.42
C GLN A 66 22.53 -29.44 -5.79
N THR A 67 22.22 -29.39 -7.09
CA THR A 67 20.87 -29.04 -7.58
C THR A 67 19.83 -30.04 -7.11
N LEU A 68 20.12 -31.34 -7.19
CA LEU A 68 19.21 -32.39 -6.71
C LEU A 68 19.10 -32.41 -5.17
N GLU A 69 20.18 -32.14 -4.44
CA GLU A 69 20.16 -31.92 -2.98
C GLU A 69 19.23 -30.74 -2.63
N LYS A 70 19.34 -29.63 -3.37
CA LYS A 70 18.49 -28.43 -3.18
C LYS A 70 17.03 -28.71 -3.54
N MET A 71 16.74 -29.45 -4.62
CA MET A 71 15.37 -29.85 -4.93
C MET A 71 14.72 -30.66 -3.80
N LYS A 72 15.48 -31.58 -3.16
CA LYS A 72 15.02 -32.31 -1.98
C LYS A 72 14.78 -31.41 -0.77
N GLU A 73 15.64 -30.41 -0.54
CA GLU A 73 15.44 -29.39 0.50
C GLU A 73 14.13 -28.61 0.29
N PHE A 74 13.70 -28.45 -0.97
CA PHE A 74 12.51 -27.69 -1.34
C PHE A 74 11.21 -28.52 -1.40
N GLU A 75 11.27 -29.84 -1.20
CA GLU A 75 10.10 -30.73 -1.13
C GLU A 75 9.02 -30.26 -0.14
N PRO A 76 9.34 -29.82 1.10
CA PRO A 76 8.34 -29.32 2.04
C PRO A 76 7.64 -28.03 1.58
N PHE A 77 8.20 -27.33 0.58
CA PHE A 77 7.71 -26.05 0.09
C PHE A 77 6.91 -26.15 -1.21
N LYS A 78 6.63 -27.36 -1.72
CA LYS A 78 5.92 -27.56 -3.01
C LYS A 78 4.57 -26.84 -3.15
N LEU A 79 3.93 -26.52 -2.03
CA LEU A 79 2.65 -25.81 -1.99
C LEU A 79 2.79 -24.28 -1.82
N TYR A 80 4.02 -23.77 -1.71
CA TYR A 80 4.27 -22.33 -1.59
C TYR A 80 4.05 -21.65 -2.96
N PRO A 81 3.24 -20.58 -3.02
CA PRO A 81 2.98 -19.87 -4.27
C PRO A 81 4.06 -18.84 -4.62
N PHE A 82 4.82 -18.38 -3.63
CA PHE A 82 5.80 -17.29 -3.78
C PHE A 82 7.14 -17.70 -3.18
N PHE A 83 8.21 -17.47 -3.94
CA PHE A 83 9.57 -17.78 -3.53
C PHE A 83 10.50 -16.60 -3.75
N TYR A 84 11.43 -16.39 -2.81
CA TYR A 84 12.44 -15.33 -2.87
C TYR A 84 13.81 -15.95 -2.71
N PHE A 85 14.68 -15.75 -3.70
CA PHE A 85 16.03 -16.31 -3.70
C PHE A 85 17.09 -15.23 -3.84
N PHE A 86 18.13 -15.36 -3.03
CA PHE A 86 19.36 -14.60 -3.17
C PHE A 86 20.42 -15.48 -3.85
N GLY A 87 20.75 -15.12 -5.09
CA GLY A 87 21.61 -15.84 -6.00
C GLY A 87 20.86 -16.60 -7.10
N PHE A 88 21.34 -16.55 -8.34
CA PHE A 88 20.76 -17.22 -9.50
C PHE A 88 21.53 -18.49 -9.92
N GLY A 89 22.83 -18.53 -9.61
CA GLY A 89 23.72 -19.61 -10.02
C GLY A 89 23.73 -19.84 -11.53
N ASN A 90 23.75 -21.10 -11.97
CA ASN A 90 23.71 -21.48 -13.38
C ASN A 90 22.28 -21.56 -13.96
N GLY A 91 21.24 -21.24 -13.18
CA GLY A 91 19.83 -21.28 -13.61
C GLY A 91 19.16 -22.67 -13.64
N ILE A 92 19.91 -23.78 -13.58
CA ILE A 92 19.33 -25.14 -13.78
C ILE A 92 18.33 -25.50 -12.68
N PHE A 93 18.65 -25.20 -11.42
CA PHE A 93 17.73 -25.41 -10.29
C PHE A 93 16.37 -24.74 -10.51
N TYR A 94 16.36 -23.48 -10.94
CA TYR A 94 15.11 -22.73 -11.15
C TYR A 94 14.29 -23.28 -12.31
N ARG A 95 14.94 -23.74 -13.37
CA ARG A 95 14.27 -24.42 -14.48
C ARG A 95 13.60 -25.72 -14.01
N LEU A 96 14.27 -26.53 -13.19
CA LEU A 96 13.68 -27.74 -12.59
C LEU A 96 12.53 -27.40 -11.65
N LEU A 97 12.73 -26.42 -10.75
CA LEU A 97 11.73 -25.99 -9.78
C LEU A 97 10.44 -25.51 -10.48
N LEU A 98 10.57 -24.68 -11.52
CA LEU A 98 9.45 -24.18 -12.31
C LEU A 98 8.74 -25.29 -13.10
N ASN A 99 9.47 -26.29 -13.59
CA ASN A 99 8.87 -27.42 -14.32
C ASN A 99 8.06 -28.32 -13.36
N GLU A 100 8.63 -28.71 -12.22
CA GLU A 100 7.97 -29.60 -11.25
C GLU A 100 6.77 -28.94 -10.57
N ASN A 101 6.85 -27.64 -10.30
CA ASN A 101 5.84 -26.92 -9.51
C ASN A 101 5.11 -25.85 -10.32
N SER A 102 5.02 -26.03 -11.65
CA SER A 102 4.43 -25.08 -12.58
C SER A 102 2.98 -24.67 -12.24
N LYS A 103 2.21 -25.54 -11.58
CA LYS A 103 0.82 -25.23 -11.19
C LYS A 103 0.70 -24.48 -9.86
N THR A 104 1.66 -24.63 -8.97
CA THR A 104 1.61 -24.04 -7.61
C THR A 104 2.33 -22.71 -7.56
N ILE A 105 3.53 -22.62 -8.14
CA ILE A 105 4.33 -21.40 -8.14
C ILE A 105 3.60 -20.34 -8.94
N LYS A 106 3.21 -19.25 -8.27
CA LYS A 106 2.68 -18.05 -8.88
C LYS A 106 3.80 -17.10 -9.28
N LYS A 107 4.74 -16.80 -8.37
CA LYS A 107 5.93 -16.00 -8.69
C LYS A 107 7.21 -16.49 -7.99
N LEU A 108 8.31 -16.31 -8.70
CA LEU A 108 9.67 -16.61 -8.27
C LEU A 108 10.51 -15.34 -8.43
N PHE A 109 10.99 -14.81 -7.31
CA PHE A 109 11.86 -13.64 -7.25
C PHE A 109 13.30 -14.11 -7.11
N ILE A 110 14.17 -13.68 -8.03
CA ILE A 110 15.60 -13.97 -8.00
C ILE A 110 16.36 -12.65 -7.92
N PHE A 111 17.16 -12.53 -6.88
CA PHE A 111 18.01 -11.38 -6.62
C PHE A 111 19.47 -11.82 -6.78
N GLU A 112 20.13 -11.32 -7.80
CA GLU A 112 21.51 -11.72 -8.14
C GLU A 112 22.45 -10.52 -8.02
N PRO A 113 23.49 -10.57 -7.17
CA PRO A 113 24.46 -9.49 -7.05
C PRO A 113 25.31 -9.28 -8.31
N GLU A 114 25.50 -10.31 -9.13
CA GLU A 114 26.49 -10.30 -10.20
C GLU A 114 25.83 -10.40 -11.57
N LEU A 115 25.83 -9.29 -12.31
CA LEU A 115 25.18 -9.18 -13.62
C LEU A 115 25.67 -10.24 -14.63
N GLU A 116 26.95 -10.62 -14.55
CA GLU A 116 27.54 -11.66 -15.39
C GLU A 116 27.01 -13.06 -15.07
N ILE A 117 26.64 -13.36 -13.81
CA ILE A 117 25.97 -14.61 -13.45
C ILE A 117 24.55 -14.65 -14.04
N ILE A 118 23.82 -13.53 -14.05
CA ILE A 118 22.51 -13.44 -14.72
C ILE A 118 22.66 -13.76 -16.21
N TYR A 119 23.65 -13.14 -16.86
CA TYR A 119 23.95 -13.39 -18.27
C TYR A 119 24.23 -14.88 -18.53
N ILE A 120 25.07 -15.50 -17.70
CA ILE A 120 25.43 -16.92 -17.81
C ILE A 120 24.18 -17.83 -17.68
N ALA A 121 23.36 -17.62 -16.64
CA ALA A 121 22.15 -18.43 -16.41
C ALA A 121 21.15 -18.34 -17.58
N LEU A 122 20.94 -17.14 -18.12
CA LEU A 122 20.04 -16.91 -19.26
C LEU A 122 20.58 -17.45 -20.59
N ASN A 123 21.87 -17.77 -20.68
CA ASN A 123 22.43 -18.51 -21.80
C ASN A 123 22.17 -20.02 -21.69
N PHE A 124 22.09 -20.57 -20.48
CA PHE A 124 21.90 -22.00 -20.28
C PHE A 124 20.45 -22.45 -20.27
N ALA A 125 19.52 -21.64 -19.78
CA ALA A 125 18.11 -21.97 -19.73
C ALA A 125 17.24 -20.90 -20.41
N ASP A 126 16.29 -21.35 -21.24
CA ASP A 126 15.25 -20.48 -21.81
C ASP A 126 14.16 -20.29 -20.76
N PHE A 127 14.03 -19.08 -20.21
CA PHE A 127 13.02 -18.60 -19.26
C PHE A 127 12.03 -17.62 -19.89
N SER A 128 12.03 -17.48 -21.22
CA SER A 128 11.32 -16.40 -21.89
C SER A 128 9.81 -16.43 -21.64
N ALA A 129 9.22 -17.61 -21.52
CA ALA A 129 7.80 -17.78 -21.21
C ALA A 129 7.47 -17.35 -19.78
N GLU A 130 8.27 -17.77 -18.79
CA GLU A 130 8.01 -17.44 -17.38
C GLU A 130 8.31 -15.97 -17.06
N ILE A 131 9.32 -15.39 -17.70
CA ILE A 131 9.61 -13.95 -17.62
C ILE A 131 8.44 -13.18 -18.23
N ALA A 132 8.03 -13.49 -19.47
CA ALA A 132 6.96 -12.79 -20.15
C ALA A 132 5.61 -12.88 -19.42
N ALA A 133 5.36 -13.97 -18.69
CA ALA A 133 4.17 -14.16 -17.87
C ALA A 133 4.25 -13.48 -16.49
N GLY A 134 5.37 -12.83 -16.13
CA GLY A 134 5.57 -12.22 -14.80
C GLY A 134 5.73 -13.25 -13.68
N LYS A 135 5.97 -14.52 -14.01
CA LYS A 135 6.15 -15.63 -13.07
C LYS A 135 7.59 -15.72 -12.56
N LEU A 136 8.57 -15.39 -13.40
CA LEU A 136 9.97 -15.25 -12.99
C LEU A 136 10.38 -13.78 -13.05
N LEU A 137 10.72 -13.22 -11.90
CA LEU A 137 11.19 -11.84 -11.78
C LEU A 137 12.65 -11.86 -11.34
N ILE A 138 13.52 -11.27 -12.17
CA ILE A 138 14.97 -11.25 -11.96
C ILE A 138 15.37 -9.80 -11.70
N PHE A 139 16.14 -9.60 -10.63
CA PHE A 139 16.66 -8.31 -10.23
C PHE A 139 18.16 -8.37 -10.01
N TRP A 140 18.88 -7.41 -10.59
CA TRP A 140 20.26 -7.15 -10.21
C TRP A 140 20.27 -6.29 -8.95
N THR A 141 20.94 -6.74 -7.89
CA THR A 141 20.85 -6.05 -6.58
C THR A 141 21.46 -4.65 -6.58
N GLY A 142 22.34 -4.35 -7.53
CA GLY A 142 23.00 -3.05 -7.67
C GLY A 142 22.07 -1.87 -7.97
N THR A 143 20.84 -2.11 -8.43
CA THR A 143 19.88 -1.05 -8.76
C THR A 143 18.61 -1.06 -7.91
N ILE A 144 18.46 -2.00 -6.98
CA ILE A 144 17.21 -2.18 -6.25
C ILE A 144 16.99 -1.01 -5.29
N SER A 145 15.80 -0.41 -5.39
CA SER A 145 15.27 0.53 -4.42
C SER A 145 13.98 0.02 -3.77
N PHE A 146 13.59 0.63 -2.66
CA PHE A 146 12.29 0.34 -2.03
C PHE A 146 11.12 0.59 -2.98
N GLY A 147 11.08 1.77 -3.62
CA GLY A 147 9.98 2.14 -4.53
C GLY A 147 9.85 1.19 -5.72
N GLU A 148 10.97 0.75 -6.31
CA GLU A 148 10.95 -0.23 -7.40
C GLU A 148 10.38 -1.58 -6.93
N LEU A 149 10.93 -2.14 -5.84
CA LEU A 149 10.56 -3.48 -5.40
C LEU A 149 9.15 -3.54 -4.80
N ASP A 150 8.71 -2.48 -4.12
CA ASP A 150 7.36 -2.38 -3.55
C ASP A 150 6.28 -2.59 -4.62
N SER A 151 6.46 -2.02 -5.82
CA SER A 151 5.50 -2.21 -6.92
C SER A 151 5.30 -3.68 -7.32
N TYR A 152 6.36 -4.49 -7.26
CA TYR A 152 6.29 -5.92 -7.56
C TYR A 152 5.73 -6.73 -6.40
N LEU A 153 6.10 -6.39 -5.15
CA LEU A 153 5.65 -7.07 -3.93
C LEU A 153 4.18 -6.76 -3.57
N ALA A 154 3.70 -5.57 -3.92
CA ALA A 154 2.30 -5.17 -3.79
C ALA A 154 1.38 -5.93 -4.76
N SER A 155 1.90 -6.29 -5.93
CA SER A 155 1.09 -6.86 -7.01
C SER A 155 0.50 -8.22 -6.63
N GLU A 156 -0.73 -8.52 -7.06
CA GLU A 156 -1.32 -9.88 -7.00
C GLU A 156 -1.41 -10.53 -5.61
N GLY A 157 -1.44 -9.73 -4.53
CA GLY A 157 -1.76 -10.20 -3.17
C GLY A 157 -0.68 -11.05 -2.50
N GLN A 158 0.57 -10.97 -2.96
CA GLN A 158 1.71 -11.74 -2.42
C GLN A 158 1.95 -11.51 -0.94
N TRP A 159 1.72 -10.27 -0.48
CA TRP A 159 1.89 -9.85 0.90
C TRP A 159 0.98 -10.60 1.89
N ILE A 160 -0.09 -11.27 1.43
CA ILE A 160 -0.90 -12.16 2.26
C ILE A 160 -0.17 -13.45 2.67
N TYR A 161 0.97 -13.75 2.05
CA TYR A 161 1.86 -14.85 2.40
C TYR A 161 3.07 -14.37 3.21
N SER A 162 3.05 -13.14 3.73
CA SER A 162 4.17 -12.56 4.50
C SER A 162 4.53 -13.37 5.76
N ARG A 163 3.57 -14.10 6.37
CA ARG A 163 3.81 -14.99 7.52
C ARG A 163 4.65 -16.23 7.19
N ILE A 164 4.78 -16.59 5.92
CA ILE A 164 5.58 -17.71 5.44
C ILE A 164 6.76 -17.24 4.57
N TYR A 165 7.04 -15.93 4.58
CA TYR A 165 8.15 -15.34 3.85
C TYR A 165 9.49 -15.91 4.31
N ASN A 166 10.34 -16.24 3.34
CA ASN A 166 11.73 -16.59 3.57
C ASN A 166 12.57 -16.12 2.35
N LEU A 167 13.73 -15.51 2.63
CA LEU A 167 14.73 -15.22 1.60
C LEU A 167 15.75 -16.36 1.59
N HIS A 168 15.62 -17.24 0.59
CA HIS A 168 16.45 -18.41 0.46
C HIS A 168 17.80 -18.05 -0.15
N LEU A 169 18.88 -18.24 0.60
CA LEU A 169 20.23 -18.22 0.05
C LEU A 169 20.41 -19.42 -0.88
N TYR A 170 20.80 -19.19 -2.14
CA TYR A 170 20.89 -20.26 -3.12
C TYR A 170 21.91 -21.33 -2.70
N ASN A 171 23.14 -20.92 -2.40
CA ASN A 171 24.18 -21.81 -1.87
C ASN A 171 25.23 -21.00 -1.08
N SER A 172 26.25 -21.69 -0.53
CA SER A 172 27.27 -21.09 0.32
C SER A 172 28.15 -20.03 -0.37
N TYR A 173 28.27 -20.06 -1.71
CA TYR A 173 29.03 -19.05 -2.45
C TYR A 173 28.51 -17.64 -2.16
N TYR A 174 27.19 -17.48 -2.11
CA TYR A 174 26.52 -16.19 -1.91
C TYR A 174 26.66 -15.64 -0.48
N GLY A 175 27.17 -16.44 0.48
CA GLY A 175 27.45 -15.97 1.84
C GLY A 175 28.44 -14.81 1.93
N ARG A 176 29.20 -14.53 0.85
CA ARG A 176 30.10 -13.37 0.76
C ARG A 176 29.40 -12.03 0.54
N TYR A 177 28.14 -12.05 0.11
CA TYR A 177 27.32 -10.86 -0.11
C TYR A 177 26.32 -10.69 1.04
N ASP A 178 26.78 -10.91 2.27
CA ASP A 178 25.93 -10.93 3.47
C ASP A 178 25.26 -9.57 3.70
N LYS A 179 25.99 -8.48 3.54
CA LYS A 179 25.48 -7.11 3.67
C LYS A 179 24.42 -6.80 2.61
N GLU A 180 24.67 -7.13 1.35
CA GLU A 180 23.69 -6.93 0.28
C GLU A 180 22.43 -7.77 0.51
N CYS A 181 22.59 -9.03 0.94
CA CYS A 181 21.48 -9.92 1.26
C CYS A 181 20.65 -9.40 2.45
N LEU A 182 21.29 -8.94 3.52
CA LEU A 182 20.62 -8.34 4.69
C LEU A 182 19.89 -7.05 4.31
N ASN A 183 20.51 -6.20 3.50
CA ASN A 183 19.87 -4.97 3.02
C ASN A 183 18.64 -5.28 2.17
N LEU A 184 18.75 -6.20 1.22
CA LEU A 184 17.62 -6.65 0.42
C LEU A 184 16.49 -7.22 1.30
N ASN A 185 16.83 -8.08 2.27
CA ASN A 185 15.85 -8.64 3.19
C ASN A 185 15.14 -7.53 3.99
N SER A 186 15.86 -6.47 4.38
CA SER A 186 15.28 -5.29 5.01
C SER A 186 14.30 -4.57 4.10
N ILE A 187 14.61 -4.40 2.80
CA ILE A 187 13.71 -3.79 1.82
C ILE A 187 12.43 -4.63 1.65
N ILE A 188 12.56 -5.95 1.45
CA ILE A 188 11.40 -6.84 1.25
C ILE A 188 10.51 -6.85 2.49
N THR A 189 11.10 -7.04 3.69
CA THR A 189 10.34 -7.05 4.94
C THR A 189 9.72 -5.68 5.25
N ARG A 190 10.38 -4.57 4.89
CA ARG A 190 9.81 -3.23 4.95
C ARG A 190 8.59 -3.10 4.06
N SER A 191 8.61 -3.59 2.82
CA SER A 191 7.47 -3.55 1.89
C SER A 191 6.33 -4.45 2.35
N LEU A 192 6.60 -5.71 2.70
CA LEU A 192 5.59 -6.62 3.25
C LEU A 192 4.93 -6.04 4.51
N GLY A 193 5.73 -5.50 5.42
CA GLY A 193 5.25 -4.83 6.64
C GLY A 193 4.44 -3.56 6.32
N HIS A 194 4.89 -2.75 5.37
CA HIS A 194 4.18 -1.57 4.90
C HIS A 194 2.77 -1.92 4.40
N HIS A 195 2.64 -2.95 3.57
CA HIS A 195 1.34 -3.39 3.06
C HIS A 195 0.43 -3.92 4.16
N VAL A 196 0.95 -4.78 5.05
CA VAL A 196 0.15 -5.31 6.18
C VAL A 196 -0.35 -4.18 7.09
N ILE A 197 0.48 -3.18 7.38
CA ILE A 197 0.11 -2.02 8.20
C ILE A 197 -0.89 -1.12 7.45
N SER A 198 -0.72 -0.95 6.14
CA SER A 198 -1.54 -0.04 5.32
C SER A 198 -3.01 -0.45 5.19
N VAL A 199 -3.33 -1.74 5.41
CA VAL A 199 -4.71 -2.25 5.46
C VAL A 199 -5.52 -1.62 6.60
N GLY A 200 -4.84 -1.08 7.62
CA GLY A 200 -5.46 -0.51 8.79
C GLY A 200 -5.77 -1.54 9.86
N ASN A 201 -5.98 -1.06 11.08
CA ASN A 201 -6.15 -1.87 12.28
C ASN A 201 -7.48 -1.62 13.01
N ASP A 202 -8.32 -0.72 12.49
CA ASP A 202 -9.54 -0.28 13.17
C ASP A 202 -10.74 -0.27 12.21
N SER A 203 -11.61 -1.28 12.35
CA SER A 203 -12.86 -1.34 11.59
C SER A 203 -13.86 -0.26 12.00
N THR A 204 -13.81 0.21 13.25
CA THR A 204 -14.67 1.28 13.73
C THR A 204 -14.30 2.60 13.06
N ASP A 205 -13.01 2.91 12.89
CA ASP A 205 -12.56 4.06 12.10
C ASP A 205 -13.05 4.01 10.65
N ALA A 206 -13.00 2.83 10.01
CA ALA A 206 -13.51 2.65 8.65
C ALA A 206 -15.02 2.91 8.55
N LEU A 207 -15.81 2.44 9.53
CA LEU A 207 -17.24 2.70 9.62
C LEU A 207 -17.56 4.18 9.87
N ILE A 208 -16.77 4.87 10.72
CA ILE A 208 -16.86 6.33 10.90
C ILE A 208 -16.61 7.04 9.56
N GLY A 209 -15.60 6.59 8.80
CA GLY A 209 -15.33 7.12 7.46
C GLY A 209 -16.51 6.95 6.50
N LEU A 210 -17.14 5.77 6.47
CA LEU A 210 -18.37 5.51 5.69
C LEU A 210 -19.52 6.43 6.11
N GLU A 211 -19.73 6.58 7.43
CA GLU A 211 -20.77 7.47 7.97
C GLU A 211 -20.57 8.92 7.55
N HIS A 212 -19.38 9.47 7.78
CA HIS A 212 -19.05 10.83 7.40
C HIS A 212 -19.13 11.05 5.89
N HIS A 213 -18.64 10.10 5.07
CA HIS A 213 -18.79 10.16 3.61
C HIS A 213 -20.23 10.43 3.22
N LEU A 214 -21.13 9.55 3.67
CA LEU A 214 -22.55 9.62 3.36
C LEU A 214 -23.20 10.90 3.88
N GLN A 215 -22.87 11.34 5.09
CA GLN A 215 -23.39 12.59 5.66
C GLN A 215 -22.88 13.84 4.92
N ASN A 216 -21.70 13.77 4.31
CA ASN A 216 -21.08 14.88 3.60
C ASN A 216 -21.48 14.96 2.12
N LEU A 217 -22.00 13.88 1.52
CA LEU A 217 -22.44 13.85 0.12
C LEU A 217 -23.33 15.04 -0.29
N PRO A 218 -24.38 15.42 0.47
CA PRO A 218 -25.26 16.52 0.06
C PRO A 218 -24.55 17.87 -0.07
N GLU A 219 -23.57 18.15 0.80
CA GLU A 219 -22.78 19.37 0.72
C GLU A 219 -21.72 19.28 -0.38
N MET A 220 -21.01 18.16 -0.42
CA MET A 220 -19.97 17.89 -1.41
C MET A 220 -20.44 18.21 -2.83
N ILE A 221 -21.61 17.70 -3.24
CA ILE A 221 -22.12 17.87 -4.61
C ILE A 221 -22.48 19.31 -4.99
N THR A 222 -22.48 20.24 -4.03
CA THR A 222 -22.77 21.68 -4.23
C THR A 222 -21.52 22.56 -4.26
N THR A 223 -20.35 21.99 -3.96
CA THR A 223 -19.07 22.71 -3.92
C THR A 223 -18.28 22.56 -5.22
N PRO A 224 -17.34 23.47 -5.54
CA PRO A 224 -16.39 23.25 -6.62
C PRO A 224 -15.75 21.87 -6.53
N SER A 225 -15.76 21.14 -7.64
CA SER A 225 -15.28 19.77 -7.69
C SER A 225 -13.76 19.69 -7.60
N MET A 226 -13.22 18.51 -7.24
CA MET A 226 -11.78 18.27 -7.29
C MET A 226 -11.22 18.52 -8.70
N LYS A 227 -11.97 18.14 -9.75
CA LYS A 227 -11.57 18.42 -11.14
C LYS A 227 -11.43 19.92 -11.44
N GLU A 228 -12.35 20.73 -10.94
CA GLU A 228 -12.25 22.20 -11.03
C GLU A 228 -11.00 22.68 -10.28
N LEU A 229 -10.80 22.22 -9.03
CA LEU A 229 -9.62 22.56 -8.24
C LEU A 229 -8.32 22.26 -9.00
N ILE A 230 -8.12 21.02 -9.44
CA ILE A 230 -6.85 20.62 -10.06
C ILE A 230 -6.56 21.39 -11.34
N SER A 231 -7.60 21.84 -12.06
CA SER A 231 -7.47 22.60 -13.31
C SER A 231 -7.12 24.08 -13.09
N LYS A 232 -7.39 24.63 -11.91
CA LYS A 232 -7.25 26.07 -11.60
C LYS A 232 -6.18 26.38 -10.54
N VAL A 233 -5.80 25.40 -9.73
CA VAL A 233 -4.94 25.63 -8.56
C VAL A 233 -3.52 26.08 -8.91
N LYS A 234 -3.03 25.75 -10.12
CA LYS A 234 -1.70 26.13 -10.61
C LYS A 234 -1.65 27.62 -10.98
N ASN A 235 -1.62 28.50 -9.98
CA ASN A 235 -1.40 29.94 -10.14
C ASN A 235 0.10 30.32 -10.21
N THR A 236 0.98 29.35 -10.00
CA THR A 236 2.44 29.40 -10.25
C THR A 236 2.93 28.02 -10.69
N ASN A 237 4.16 27.92 -11.21
CA ASN A 237 4.75 26.62 -11.54
C ASN A 237 5.34 25.87 -10.34
N THR A 238 5.49 26.55 -9.19
CA THR A 238 6.15 26.03 -7.98
C THR A 238 5.17 25.96 -6.82
N ALA A 239 4.92 24.75 -6.34
CA ALA A 239 4.16 24.53 -5.11
C ALA A 239 5.10 24.33 -3.92
N VAL A 240 4.68 24.80 -2.75
CA VAL A 240 5.29 24.44 -1.46
C VAL A 240 4.25 23.73 -0.60
N ILE A 241 4.62 22.57 -0.05
CA ILE A 241 3.86 21.87 0.99
C ILE A 241 4.40 22.31 2.35
N VAL A 242 3.50 22.83 3.17
CA VAL A 242 3.80 23.36 4.50
C VAL A 242 3.23 22.44 5.57
N SER A 243 4.08 21.56 6.09
CA SER A 243 3.77 20.58 7.14
C SER A 243 4.14 21.10 8.53
N THR A 244 3.82 20.34 9.58
CA THR A 244 3.87 20.82 10.98
C THR A 244 5.09 20.40 11.78
N GLY A 245 6.12 19.85 11.15
CA GLY A 245 7.33 19.42 11.81
C GLY A 245 8.13 20.56 12.45
N PRO A 246 8.96 20.26 13.47
CA PRO A 246 9.83 21.23 14.16
C PRO A 246 10.59 22.23 13.28
N SER A 247 11.04 21.83 12.07
CA SER A 247 11.80 22.69 11.16
C SER A 247 10.99 23.83 10.56
N LEU A 248 9.66 23.78 10.60
CA LEU A 248 8.79 24.81 10.02
C LEU A 248 9.10 26.20 10.59
N TYR A 249 9.29 26.31 11.91
CA TYR A 249 9.39 27.61 12.60
C TYR A 249 10.50 28.49 12.03
N LYS A 250 11.67 27.93 11.73
CA LYS A 250 12.81 28.66 11.12
C LYS A 250 12.55 29.07 9.67
N GLN A 251 11.60 28.44 8.98
CA GLN A 251 11.28 28.68 7.57
C GLN A 251 10.18 29.75 7.37
N LEU A 252 9.41 30.07 8.42
CA LEU A 252 8.29 31.02 8.36
C LEU A 252 8.67 32.42 7.85
N PRO A 253 9.79 33.06 8.28
CA PRO A 253 10.16 34.38 7.79
C PRO A 253 10.41 34.41 6.28
N LEU A 254 11.13 33.41 5.76
CA LEU A 254 11.39 33.27 4.31
C LEU A 254 10.10 32.95 3.54
N LEU A 255 9.26 32.04 4.06
CA LEU A 255 7.97 31.73 3.47
C LEU A 255 7.10 32.99 3.34
N LYS A 256 7.08 33.85 4.36
CA LYS A 256 6.31 35.11 4.35
C LYS A 256 6.79 36.06 3.25
N GLN A 257 8.10 36.20 3.09
CA GLN A 257 8.70 37.04 2.04
C GLN A 257 8.36 36.54 0.63
N TYR A 258 8.37 35.22 0.44
CA TYR A 258 8.21 34.61 -0.87
C TYR A 258 6.80 34.13 -1.20
N ALA A 259 5.87 34.16 -0.25
CA ALA A 259 4.48 33.74 -0.43
C ALA A 259 3.79 34.29 -1.69
N PRO A 260 4.05 35.52 -2.17
CA PRO A 260 3.47 36.01 -3.42
C PRO A 260 3.94 35.27 -4.69
N TYR A 261 4.99 34.45 -4.65
CA TYR A 261 5.65 33.86 -5.83
C TYR A 261 5.52 32.32 -5.90
N LEU A 262 4.83 31.69 -4.95
CA LEU A 262 4.61 30.24 -4.86
C LEU A 262 3.14 29.94 -4.57
N THR A 263 2.68 28.79 -5.05
CA THR A 263 1.41 28.20 -4.60
C THR A 263 1.64 27.48 -3.28
N ILE A 264 0.96 27.91 -2.21
CA ILE A 264 1.13 27.37 -0.86
C ILE A 264 0.00 26.39 -0.56
N PHE A 265 0.36 25.11 -0.46
CA PHE A 265 -0.45 24.06 0.14
C PHE A 265 -0.01 23.90 1.59
N CYS A 266 -0.87 24.17 2.56
CA CYS A 266 -0.58 23.82 3.95
C CYS A 266 -1.49 22.70 4.42
N VAL A 267 -0.99 21.86 5.32
CA VAL A 267 -1.86 20.93 6.06
C VAL A 267 -2.71 21.71 7.06
N ASP A 268 -3.85 21.14 7.44
CA ASP A 268 -4.79 21.69 8.42
C ASP A 268 -4.11 22.19 9.71
N ALA A 269 -3.21 21.39 10.28
CA ALA A 269 -2.50 21.71 11.51
C ALA A 269 -1.48 22.87 11.36
N SER A 270 -1.03 23.16 10.14
CA SER A 270 -0.16 24.31 9.83
C SER A 270 -0.96 25.61 9.65
N PHE A 271 -2.26 25.55 9.32
CA PHE A 271 -3.07 26.73 9.06
C PHE A 271 -3.09 27.75 10.23
N PRO A 272 -3.26 27.33 11.50
CA PRO A 272 -3.15 28.22 12.66
C PRO A 272 -1.77 28.88 12.80
N ILE A 273 -0.70 28.11 12.57
CA ILE A 273 0.70 28.59 12.66
C ILE A 273 0.91 29.68 11.62
N LEU A 274 0.57 29.41 10.35
CA LEU A 274 0.71 30.37 9.26
C LEU A 274 -0.10 31.64 9.54
N THR A 275 -1.33 31.50 10.03
CA THR A 275 -2.18 32.63 10.40
C THR A 275 -1.54 33.50 11.48
N LYS A 276 -0.98 32.90 12.54
CA LYS A 276 -0.30 33.63 13.62
C LYS A 276 0.90 34.43 13.14
N HIS A 277 1.60 33.95 12.11
CA HIS A 277 2.77 34.61 11.51
C HIS A 277 2.40 35.55 10.34
N GLY A 278 1.10 35.72 10.06
CA GLY A 278 0.61 36.60 8.99
C GLY A 278 0.92 36.08 7.60
N ILE A 279 0.95 34.76 7.42
CA ILE A 279 1.13 34.07 6.15
C ILE A 279 -0.21 33.49 5.74
N LYS A 280 -0.60 33.74 4.49
CA LYS A 280 -1.85 33.25 3.93
C LYS A 280 -1.57 32.11 2.93
N PRO A 281 -1.98 30.87 3.22
CA PRO A 281 -1.89 29.80 2.25
C PRO A 281 -2.93 29.98 1.13
N ASP A 282 -2.71 29.34 -0.01
CA ASP A 282 -3.71 29.30 -1.09
C ASP A 282 -4.69 28.15 -0.86
N ILE A 283 -4.17 27.00 -0.40
CA ILE A 283 -4.91 25.77 -0.14
C ILE A 283 -4.58 25.24 1.25
N VAL A 284 -5.61 24.87 2.00
CA VAL A 284 -5.51 24.09 3.25
C VAL A 284 -6.05 22.69 2.97
N VAL A 285 -5.24 21.66 3.22
CA VAL A 285 -5.61 20.26 2.99
C VAL A 285 -6.04 19.61 4.31
N THR A 286 -7.19 18.94 4.32
CA THR A 286 -7.73 18.27 5.51
C THR A 286 -8.16 16.85 5.17
N LEU A 287 -7.45 15.90 5.77
CA LEU A 287 -7.67 14.48 5.55
C LEU A 287 -8.37 13.81 6.74
N GLU A 288 -8.08 14.29 7.95
CA GLU A 288 -8.49 13.64 9.20
C GLU A 288 -10.00 13.70 9.45
N ARG A 289 -10.51 12.62 10.05
CA ARG A 289 -11.95 12.42 10.32
C ARG A 289 -12.32 12.46 11.80
N VAL A 290 -11.44 13.02 12.63
CA VAL A 290 -11.67 13.15 14.07
C VAL A 290 -12.20 14.55 14.43
N GLU A 291 -13.03 14.64 15.46
CA GLU A 291 -13.59 15.92 15.92
C GLU A 291 -12.52 16.98 16.26
N PRO A 292 -11.38 16.66 16.92
CA PRO A 292 -10.35 17.64 17.24
C PRO A 292 -9.75 18.38 16.04
N THR A 293 -9.84 17.83 14.82
CA THR A 293 -9.41 18.54 13.60
C THR A 293 -10.15 19.87 13.41
N ALA A 294 -11.38 19.98 13.94
CA ALA A 294 -12.14 21.23 13.90
C ALA A 294 -11.46 22.37 14.67
N ASP A 295 -10.61 22.07 15.66
CA ASP A 295 -9.92 23.08 16.46
C ASP A 295 -8.95 23.94 15.64
N PHE A 296 -8.37 23.40 14.57
CA PHE A 296 -7.54 24.17 13.63
C PHE A 296 -8.31 25.33 12.99
N TYR A 297 -9.63 25.20 12.89
CA TYR A 297 -10.51 26.22 12.31
C TYR A 297 -11.24 27.04 13.38
N LYS A 298 -11.70 26.41 14.46
CA LYS A 298 -12.41 27.07 15.57
C LYS A 298 -11.51 28.06 16.32
N LYS A 299 -10.23 27.70 16.53
CA LYS A 299 -9.25 28.51 17.28
C LYS A 299 -8.49 29.50 16.40
N THR A 300 -8.78 29.54 15.10
CA THR A 300 -8.18 30.48 14.14
C THR A 300 -9.19 31.57 13.76
N PRO A 301 -8.80 32.86 13.66
CA PRO A 301 -9.73 33.92 13.29
C PRO A 301 -10.46 33.62 11.97
N LYS A 302 -11.80 33.71 11.96
CA LYS A 302 -12.62 33.42 10.76
C LYS A 302 -12.19 34.23 9.53
N SER A 303 -11.78 35.48 9.73
CA SER A 303 -11.27 36.36 8.66
C SER A 303 -10.04 35.80 7.93
N ALA A 304 -9.25 34.94 8.59
CA ALA A 304 -8.10 34.28 7.98
C ALA A 304 -8.53 33.31 6.86
N GLN A 305 -9.74 32.75 6.93
CA GLN A 305 -10.26 31.79 5.94
C GLN A 305 -10.63 32.44 4.60
N LYS A 306 -10.81 33.77 4.56
CA LYS A 306 -11.29 34.48 3.37
C LYS A 306 -10.34 34.29 2.19
N ASN A 307 -10.87 33.93 1.03
CA ASN A 307 -10.11 33.65 -0.21
C ASN A 307 -9.07 32.52 -0.05
N ILE A 308 -9.31 31.56 0.85
CA ILE A 308 -8.54 30.32 0.96
C ILE A 308 -9.42 29.17 0.48
N ILE A 309 -8.82 28.22 -0.23
CA ILE A 309 -9.46 26.97 -0.61
C ILE A 309 -9.19 25.93 0.47
N PHE A 310 -10.24 25.30 0.98
CA PHE A 310 -10.15 24.19 1.93
C PHE A 310 -10.47 22.91 1.17
N ALA A 311 -9.42 22.16 0.84
CA ALA A 311 -9.49 20.87 0.16
C ALA A 311 -9.70 19.76 1.19
N LEU A 312 -10.96 19.38 1.35
CA LEU A 312 -11.42 18.40 2.33
C LEU A 312 -11.53 17.01 1.67
N THR A 313 -11.31 15.96 2.43
CA THR A 313 -11.82 14.65 2.05
C THR A 313 -13.32 14.56 2.40
N SER A 314 -14.07 13.73 1.69
CA SER A 314 -15.50 13.53 1.97
C SER A 314 -15.77 12.86 3.32
N ILE A 315 -14.74 12.35 4.00
CA ILE A 315 -14.86 11.65 5.29
C ILE A 315 -14.54 12.52 6.50
N VAL A 316 -14.26 13.81 6.31
CA VAL A 316 -14.00 14.73 7.43
C VAL A 316 -15.17 14.77 8.41
N HIS A 317 -14.86 14.97 9.68
CA HIS A 317 -15.86 15.11 10.72
C HIS A 317 -16.78 16.32 10.45
N GLN A 318 -18.05 16.21 10.82
CA GLN A 318 -19.06 17.25 10.61
C GLN A 318 -18.65 18.60 11.24
N GLU A 319 -18.07 18.58 12.44
CA GLU A 319 -17.57 19.79 13.11
C GLU A 319 -16.45 20.50 12.34
N THR A 320 -15.62 19.74 11.62
CA THR A 320 -14.52 20.29 10.82
C THR A 320 -15.06 21.15 9.68
N LYS A 321 -15.98 20.62 8.88
CA LYS A 321 -16.58 21.37 7.76
C LYS A 321 -17.51 22.50 8.21
N ASN A 322 -18.14 22.37 9.39
CA ASN A 322 -18.95 23.42 10.00
C ASN A 322 -18.11 24.62 10.46
N SER A 323 -16.85 24.38 10.83
CA SER A 323 -15.93 25.41 11.32
C SER A 323 -15.32 26.26 10.20
N ILE A 324 -15.41 25.79 8.96
CA ILE A 324 -14.97 26.50 7.75
C ILE A 324 -16.18 27.28 7.19
N THR A 325 -16.22 28.58 7.49
CA THR A 325 -17.39 29.44 7.23
C THR A 325 -17.13 30.57 6.24
N GLN A 326 -15.87 30.99 6.05
CA GLN A 326 -15.52 32.09 5.12
C GLN A 326 -14.56 31.66 4.00
N GLY A 327 -14.18 30.37 3.98
CA GLY A 327 -13.36 29.76 2.95
C GLY A 327 -14.16 29.12 1.82
N ILE A 328 -13.47 28.79 0.73
CA ILE A 328 -14.03 28.02 -0.38
C ILE A 328 -13.81 26.55 -0.07
N LYS A 329 -14.86 25.81 0.24
CA LYS A 329 -14.77 24.36 0.43
C LYS A 329 -14.76 23.64 -0.91
N THR A 330 -13.91 22.63 -1.02
CA THR A 330 -13.93 21.65 -2.12
C THR A 330 -13.68 20.28 -1.50
N TYR A 331 -14.26 19.25 -2.10
CA TYR A 331 -14.18 17.89 -1.57
C TYR A 331 -13.56 16.96 -2.61
N SER A 332 -12.79 16.01 -2.10
CA SER A 332 -12.32 14.83 -2.82
C SER A 332 -12.76 13.56 -2.10
N MET A 333 -12.90 12.46 -2.82
CA MET A 333 -13.13 11.17 -2.18
C MET A 333 -11.78 10.51 -1.85
N ARG A 334 -11.65 9.89 -0.68
CA ARG A 334 -10.50 8.98 -0.50
C ARG A 334 -10.71 7.75 -1.37
N PRO A 335 -9.66 7.09 -1.89
CA PRO A 335 -9.76 5.95 -2.81
C PRO A 335 -10.31 4.64 -2.18
N PHE A 336 -11.14 4.74 -1.15
CA PHE A 336 -11.81 3.61 -0.49
C PHE A 336 -12.90 3.00 -1.36
N GLY A 337 -13.19 1.73 -1.11
CA GLY A 337 -14.23 0.99 -1.81
C GLY A 337 -15.57 1.71 -1.74
N TYR A 338 -16.00 2.11 -0.54
CA TYR A 338 -17.34 2.67 -0.34
C TYR A 338 -17.52 4.05 -0.98
N THR A 339 -16.46 4.83 -1.13
CA THR A 339 -16.55 6.11 -1.85
C THR A 339 -16.59 5.89 -3.36
N ARG A 340 -15.79 4.92 -3.87
CA ARG A 340 -15.76 4.54 -5.28
C ARG A 340 -17.09 3.97 -5.76
N PHE A 341 -17.89 3.42 -4.85
CA PHE A 341 -19.23 2.92 -5.15
C PHE A 341 -20.17 4.00 -5.73
N PHE A 342 -20.02 5.25 -5.28
CA PHE A 342 -20.89 6.36 -5.68
C PHE A 342 -20.64 6.86 -7.10
N ASP A 343 -19.46 6.60 -7.67
CA ASP A 343 -19.06 6.97 -9.04
C ASP A 343 -19.24 8.47 -9.37
N LEU A 344 -19.00 9.35 -8.38
CA LEU A 344 -19.06 10.81 -8.54
C LEU A 344 -17.75 11.35 -9.13
N LYS A 345 -17.49 11.02 -10.41
CA LYS A 345 -16.19 11.19 -11.08
C LYS A 345 -15.60 12.60 -11.03
N GLU A 346 -16.43 13.63 -11.09
CA GLU A 346 -15.98 15.03 -11.05
C GLU A 346 -15.29 15.39 -9.71
N TYR A 347 -15.63 14.71 -8.62
CA TYR A 347 -15.03 14.89 -7.30
C TYR A 347 -13.76 14.07 -7.09
N GLY A 348 -13.40 13.20 -8.04
CA GLY A 348 -12.11 12.51 -8.09
C GLY A 348 -11.76 11.69 -6.84
N TYR A 349 -10.50 11.27 -6.78
CA TYR A 349 -9.95 10.60 -5.60
C TYR A 349 -8.61 11.20 -5.22
N ALA A 350 -8.40 11.46 -3.93
CA ALA A 350 -7.14 11.94 -3.36
C ALA A 350 -6.98 11.44 -1.91
N GLY A 351 -5.74 11.40 -1.43
CA GLY A 351 -5.38 10.90 -0.11
C GLY A 351 -5.29 9.37 -0.08
N ILE A 352 -4.62 8.77 -1.07
CA ILE A 352 -4.12 7.39 -0.97
C ILE A 352 -3.15 7.31 0.21
N GLY A 353 -2.23 8.27 0.31
CA GLY A 353 -1.32 8.38 1.43
C GLY A 353 -2.02 8.62 2.78
N MET A 354 -1.31 8.32 3.87
CA MET A 354 -1.88 8.28 5.22
C MET A 354 -1.78 9.61 5.99
N SER A 355 -1.42 10.71 5.32
CA SER A 355 -1.36 12.04 5.94
C SER A 355 -1.90 13.13 5.01
N ALA A 356 -2.31 14.27 5.59
CA ALA A 356 -2.70 15.46 4.82
C ALA A 356 -1.58 15.98 3.91
N ALA A 357 -0.30 15.76 4.27
CA ALA A 357 0.84 16.15 3.45
C ALA A 357 1.03 15.22 2.24
N ASN A 358 0.81 13.91 2.40
CA ASN A 358 0.78 13.00 1.25
C ASN A 358 -0.35 13.38 0.28
N MET A 359 -1.55 13.68 0.80
CA MET A 359 -2.66 14.17 -0.02
C MET A 359 -2.32 15.49 -0.74
N ALA A 360 -1.61 16.42 -0.08
CA ALA A 360 -1.16 17.65 -0.73
C ALA A 360 -0.20 17.36 -1.91
N TYR A 361 0.70 16.39 -1.76
CA TYR A 361 1.58 15.96 -2.84
C TYR A 361 0.80 15.35 -4.01
N GLU A 362 -0.18 14.49 -3.75
CA GLU A 362 -1.08 13.93 -4.79
C GLU A 362 -1.80 15.03 -5.56
N LEU A 363 -2.34 16.05 -4.88
CA LEU A 363 -3.00 17.19 -5.53
C LEU A 363 -2.02 17.99 -6.41
N ILE A 364 -0.78 18.20 -5.96
CA ILE A 364 0.27 18.85 -6.75
C ILE A 364 0.60 18.02 -8.01
N VAL A 365 0.72 16.69 -7.85
CA VAL A 365 0.98 15.78 -8.98
C VAL A 365 -0.17 15.85 -10.00
N HIS A 366 -1.42 15.77 -9.55
CA HIS A 366 -2.61 15.85 -10.40
C HIS A 366 -2.75 17.20 -11.12
N SER A 367 -2.28 18.29 -10.49
CA SER A 367 -2.29 19.64 -11.05
C SER A 367 -1.10 19.99 -11.94
N LYS A 368 -0.19 19.05 -12.21
CA LYS A 368 0.93 19.22 -13.16
C LYS A 368 1.84 20.41 -12.81
N PHE A 369 2.16 20.58 -11.52
CA PHE A 369 3.23 21.50 -11.10
C PHE A 369 4.57 21.05 -11.66
N GLU A 370 5.52 21.97 -11.83
CA GLU A 370 6.87 21.62 -12.31
C GLU A 370 7.84 21.41 -11.15
N LYS A 371 7.55 22.03 -10.01
CA LYS A 371 8.39 21.98 -8.81
C LYS A 371 7.51 21.87 -7.56
N CYS A 372 7.90 20.98 -6.65
CA CYS A 372 7.28 20.78 -5.35
C CYS A 372 8.35 20.89 -4.24
N ILE A 373 8.13 21.76 -3.26
CA ILE A 373 9.07 22.00 -2.15
C ILE A 373 8.42 21.53 -0.85
N PHE A 374 9.11 20.71 -0.07
CA PHE A 374 8.68 20.32 1.26
C PHE A 374 9.34 21.20 2.33
N ILE A 375 8.53 21.80 3.20
CA ILE A 375 8.97 22.51 4.41
C ILE A 375 8.18 22.03 5.62
N GLY A 376 8.80 22.00 6.80
CA GLY A 376 8.19 21.40 8.00
C GLY A 376 7.82 19.91 7.85
N GLN A 377 8.30 19.21 6.82
CA GLN A 377 8.05 17.78 6.60
C GLN A 377 9.20 16.96 7.20
N ASP A 378 9.36 17.01 8.53
CA ASP A 378 10.52 16.40 9.18
C ASP A 378 10.42 14.88 9.26
N LEU A 379 9.22 14.33 9.48
CA LEU A 379 8.99 12.88 9.65
C LEU A 379 9.88 12.24 10.73
N ALA A 380 10.34 13.04 11.68
CA ALA A 380 11.29 12.68 12.72
C ALA A 380 11.12 13.60 13.93
N PHE A 381 11.57 13.12 15.09
CA PHE A 381 11.69 13.97 16.28
C PHE A 381 12.85 14.94 16.09
N SER A 382 12.73 16.15 16.63
CA SER A 382 13.88 17.05 16.76
C SER A 382 14.93 16.48 17.75
N PRO A 383 16.16 17.02 17.78
CA PRO A 383 17.16 16.61 18.76
C PRO A 383 16.68 16.68 20.22
N ASP A 384 15.91 17.73 20.55
CA ASP A 384 15.26 17.95 21.85
C ASP A 384 13.94 17.16 22.04
N GLY A 385 13.56 16.31 21.08
CA GLY A 385 12.45 15.37 21.21
C GLY A 385 11.07 15.92 20.80
N LYS A 386 11.01 17.11 20.21
CA LYS A 386 9.76 17.73 19.76
C LYS A 386 9.16 16.98 18.59
N THR A 387 7.83 16.94 18.58
CA THR A 387 7.03 16.28 17.55
C THR A 387 6.47 17.28 16.54
N HIS A 388 6.23 18.52 16.97
CA HIS A 388 5.63 19.55 16.14
C HIS A 388 6.35 20.91 16.28
N SER A 389 6.12 21.77 15.29
CA SER A 389 6.59 23.16 15.29
C SER A 389 6.07 23.94 16.49
N LYS A 390 6.89 24.90 16.93
CA LYS A 390 6.44 25.96 17.84
C LYS A 390 5.16 26.62 17.32
N ASP A 391 4.29 26.98 18.26
CA ASP A 391 2.95 27.53 18.05
C ASP A 391 1.88 26.55 17.52
N ALA A 392 2.15 25.24 17.46
CA ALA A 392 1.14 24.23 17.18
C ALA A 392 0.02 24.22 18.24
N ILE A 393 -1.23 24.02 17.81
CA ILE A 393 -2.42 24.11 18.68
C ILE A 393 -2.40 23.08 19.82
N PHE A 394 -1.88 21.88 19.56
CA PHE A 394 -1.79 20.80 20.56
C PHE A 394 -0.42 20.74 21.26
N GLY A 395 0.41 21.77 21.08
CA GLY A 395 1.75 21.89 21.66
C GLY A 395 2.86 21.31 20.79
N GLU A 396 4.10 21.57 21.16
CA GLU A 396 5.31 21.07 20.47
C GLU A 396 5.56 19.56 20.74
N ASN A 397 4.90 19.02 21.77
CA ASN A 397 5.01 17.63 22.22
C ASN A 397 3.61 17.02 22.37
N GLU A 398 3.20 16.23 21.39
CA GLU A 398 1.96 15.47 21.46
C GLU A 398 2.19 14.11 22.14
N SER A 399 1.44 13.83 23.20
CA SER A 399 1.63 12.66 24.08
C SER A 399 1.46 11.30 23.39
N GLN A 400 0.75 11.27 22.26
CA GLN A 400 0.56 10.09 21.41
C GLN A 400 1.85 9.66 20.70
N TYR A 401 2.81 10.58 20.52
CA TYR A 401 4.12 10.30 19.94
C TYR A 401 5.18 10.41 21.02
N LYS A 402 5.76 9.27 21.40
CA LYS A 402 6.82 9.22 22.41
C LYS A 402 8.11 8.73 21.79
N LYS A 403 9.19 9.43 22.11
CA LYS A 403 10.56 8.98 21.90
C LYS A 403 10.79 7.76 22.80
N SER A 404 11.43 6.70 22.30
CA SER A 404 11.73 5.55 23.17
C SER A 404 13.06 5.79 23.88
N ASP A 405 13.07 5.61 25.20
CA ASP A 405 14.32 5.61 25.98
C ASP A 405 15.13 4.33 25.74
N ASN A 406 14.48 3.26 25.28
CA ASN A 406 15.12 2.01 24.92
C ASN A 406 15.69 2.08 23.50
N ALA A 407 17.02 2.04 23.37
CA ALA A 407 17.71 2.08 22.08
C ALA A 407 17.27 0.97 21.11
N LEU A 408 16.84 -0.19 21.62
CA LEU A 408 16.37 -1.32 20.81
C LEU A 408 14.97 -1.12 20.21
N GLU A 409 14.20 -0.18 20.75
CA GLU A 409 12.84 0.14 20.27
C GLU A 409 12.82 1.37 19.35
N LYS A 410 13.94 2.09 19.23
CA LYS A 410 14.05 3.27 18.39
C LYS A 410 13.89 2.89 16.93
N ILE A 411 13.00 3.61 16.26
CA ILE A 411 12.87 3.51 14.81
C ILE A 411 13.75 4.60 14.22
N LEU A 412 14.81 4.20 13.53
CA LEU A 412 15.76 5.09 12.89
C LEU A 412 15.56 5.09 11.38
N VAL A 413 15.64 6.27 10.77
CA VAL A 413 15.64 6.45 9.31
C VAL A 413 16.79 7.35 8.90
N PRO A 414 17.32 7.25 7.66
CA PRO A 414 18.42 8.09 7.22
C PRO A 414 18.09 9.57 7.39
N ALA A 415 19.05 10.35 7.88
CA ALA A 415 18.89 11.79 8.08
C ALA A 415 19.05 12.56 6.76
N TYR A 416 18.43 13.75 6.69
CA TYR A 416 18.69 14.74 5.65
C TYR A 416 20.20 14.91 5.40
N GLY A 417 20.62 14.93 4.14
CA GLY A 417 22.02 15.02 3.72
C GLY A 417 22.74 13.66 3.64
N GLY A 418 22.03 12.57 3.92
CA GLY A 418 22.53 11.19 3.75
C GLY A 418 23.58 10.77 4.77
N LYS A 419 23.78 11.54 5.84
CA LYS A 419 24.77 11.24 6.90
C LYS A 419 24.09 11.03 8.24
N GLY A 420 24.21 9.81 8.76
CA GLY A 420 23.62 9.42 10.04
C GLY A 420 22.11 9.13 9.97
N PHE A 421 21.48 9.11 11.13
CA PHE A 421 20.08 8.70 11.28
C PHE A 421 19.33 9.65 12.21
N VAL A 422 18.04 9.81 11.96
CA VAL A 422 17.10 10.51 12.86
C VAL A 422 16.09 9.51 13.43
N GLU A 423 15.64 9.79 14.65
CA GLU A 423 14.61 8.99 15.32
C GLU A 423 13.23 9.38 14.79
N THR A 424 12.42 8.39 14.46
CA THR A 424 11.05 8.52 13.96
C THR A 424 10.14 7.52 14.69
N ASN A 425 8.88 7.44 14.27
CA ASN A 425 7.93 6.45 14.76
C ASN A 425 7.28 5.68 13.58
N ASN A 426 6.48 4.66 13.89
CA ASN A 426 5.84 3.82 12.85
C ASN A 426 4.92 4.61 11.91
N VAL A 427 4.20 5.61 12.41
CA VAL A 427 3.25 6.42 11.64
C VAL A 427 4.00 7.33 10.66
N TRP A 428 5.03 8.04 11.12
CA TRP A 428 5.84 8.90 10.25
C TRP A 428 6.68 8.11 9.26
N LYS A 429 7.18 6.93 9.66
CA LYS A 429 7.84 6.01 8.73
C LYS A 429 6.88 5.51 7.64
N MET A 430 5.61 5.27 7.98
CA MET A 430 4.59 4.96 6.98
C MET A 430 4.36 6.14 6.03
N PHE A 431 4.28 7.38 6.53
CA PHE A 431 4.16 8.58 5.69
C PHE A 431 5.37 8.76 4.75
N LEU A 432 6.58 8.50 5.26
CA LEU A 432 7.82 8.49 4.49
C LEU A 432 7.74 7.48 3.34
N ASN A 433 7.34 6.23 3.62
CA ASN A 433 7.18 5.20 2.58
C ASN A 433 6.20 5.65 1.49
N PHE A 434 5.07 6.28 1.86
CA PHE A 434 4.11 6.81 0.88
C PHE A 434 4.73 7.91 0.01
N PHE A 435 5.48 8.85 0.58
CA PHE A 435 6.18 9.86 -0.23
C PHE A 435 7.17 9.21 -1.22
N GLU A 436 8.03 8.30 -0.75
CA GLU A 436 9.01 7.64 -1.62
C GLU A 436 8.35 6.86 -2.77
N LYS A 437 7.24 6.18 -2.47
CA LYS A 437 6.40 5.49 -3.46
C LYS A 437 5.78 6.48 -4.45
N ASP A 438 5.08 7.50 -3.97
CA ASP A 438 4.34 8.46 -4.80
C ASP A 438 5.30 9.29 -5.68
N ILE A 439 6.49 9.63 -5.18
CA ILE A 439 7.55 10.29 -5.95
C ILE A 439 8.04 9.37 -7.07
N THR A 440 8.31 8.10 -6.77
CA THR A 440 8.73 7.10 -7.76
C THR A 440 7.66 6.89 -8.84
N GLU A 441 6.38 6.90 -8.47
CA GLU A 441 5.23 6.70 -9.36
C GLU A 441 4.80 7.96 -10.13
N THR A 442 5.45 9.11 -9.90
CA THR A 442 5.07 10.38 -10.54
C THR A 442 5.28 10.29 -12.06
N PRO A 443 4.21 10.45 -12.89
CA PRO A 443 4.26 10.02 -14.30
C PRO A 443 4.84 11.07 -15.26
N TYR A 444 5.47 12.12 -14.72
CA TYR A 444 6.08 13.20 -15.50
C TYR A 444 7.24 13.82 -14.72
N PRO A 445 8.14 14.58 -15.37
CA PRO A 445 9.23 15.26 -14.66
C PRO A 445 8.69 16.33 -13.70
N LEU A 446 8.62 16.00 -12.41
CA LEU A 446 8.35 16.91 -11.31
C LEU A 446 9.63 17.02 -10.46
N GLU A 447 10.14 18.23 -10.30
CA GLU A 447 11.28 18.45 -9.40
C GLU A 447 10.78 18.51 -7.95
N VAL A 448 11.02 17.44 -7.19
CA VAL A 448 10.66 17.37 -5.77
C VAL A 448 11.87 17.71 -4.91
N ILE A 449 11.72 18.72 -4.05
CA ILE A 449 12.79 19.25 -3.21
C ILE A 449 12.42 19.06 -1.75
N ASN A 450 13.24 18.31 -1.03
CA ASN A 450 13.21 18.28 0.42
C ASN A 450 14.04 19.45 0.97
N ALA A 451 13.40 20.40 1.64
CA ALA A 451 14.05 21.54 2.28
C ALA A 451 13.95 21.49 3.81
N THR A 452 13.81 20.30 4.40
CA THR A 452 13.61 20.09 5.85
C THR A 452 14.90 19.71 6.56
N GLU A 453 15.86 20.65 6.59
CA GLU A 453 17.14 20.40 7.27
C GLU A 453 16.91 20.04 8.75
N GLY A 454 17.31 18.81 9.13
CA GLY A 454 17.11 18.23 10.46
C GLY A 454 16.06 17.11 10.52
N GLY A 455 15.32 16.88 9.44
CA GLY A 455 14.36 15.79 9.30
C GLY A 455 14.95 14.51 8.68
N ALA A 456 14.04 13.60 8.31
CA ALA A 456 14.35 12.40 7.56
C ALA A 456 14.72 12.73 6.10
N ARG A 457 15.63 11.94 5.53
CA ARG A 457 15.81 11.85 4.08
C ARG A 457 14.57 11.23 3.47
N ILE A 458 14.12 11.79 2.35
CA ILE A 458 13.01 11.27 1.56
C ILE A 458 13.59 10.87 0.20
N GLU A 459 13.70 9.57 -0.05
CA GLU A 459 14.27 9.06 -1.30
C GLU A 459 13.46 9.53 -2.52
N GLY A 460 14.14 9.86 -3.62
CA GLY A 460 13.54 10.46 -4.82
C GLY A 460 13.46 12.00 -4.79
N THR A 461 13.79 12.67 -3.68
CA THR A 461 13.88 14.14 -3.60
C THR A 461 15.29 14.66 -3.81
N LYS A 462 15.41 15.93 -4.23
CA LYS A 462 16.63 16.71 -4.09
C LYS A 462 16.67 17.36 -2.72
N GLU A 463 17.79 17.28 -2.02
CA GLU A 463 17.99 17.96 -0.74
C GLU A 463 18.65 19.32 -0.97
N ILE A 464 17.89 20.41 -0.83
CA ILE A 464 18.38 21.77 -1.08
C ILE A 464 17.88 22.70 0.05
N PRO A 465 18.72 23.57 0.65
CA PRO A 465 18.28 24.53 1.65
C PRO A 465 17.15 25.44 1.14
N PHE A 466 16.16 25.72 1.97
CA PHE A 466 14.95 26.44 1.54
C PHE A 466 15.27 27.81 0.93
N GLN A 467 16.22 28.54 1.51
CA GLN A 467 16.65 29.84 1.01
C GLN A 467 17.18 29.76 -0.43
N GLU A 468 18.07 28.81 -0.71
CA GLU A 468 18.67 28.63 -2.05
C GLU A 468 17.61 28.32 -3.10
N VAL A 469 16.63 27.47 -2.76
CA VAL A 469 15.50 27.17 -3.65
C VAL A 469 14.71 28.43 -3.96
N LEU A 470 14.39 29.24 -2.95
CA LEU A 470 13.61 30.46 -3.10
C LEU A 470 14.33 31.53 -3.94
N GLU A 471 15.65 31.65 -3.79
CA GLU A 471 16.48 32.58 -4.57
C GLU A 471 16.45 32.27 -6.08
N SER A 472 16.25 31.01 -6.44
CA SER A 472 16.12 30.56 -7.84
C SER A 472 14.75 30.81 -8.47
N LEU A 473 13.74 31.24 -7.70
CA LEU A 473 12.36 31.30 -8.19
C LEU A 473 12.08 32.53 -9.06
N PRO A 474 11.22 32.38 -10.10
CA PRO A 474 10.71 33.53 -10.83
C PRO A 474 9.97 34.50 -9.91
N LYS A 475 10.31 35.79 -9.96
CA LYS A 475 9.65 36.84 -9.17
C LYS A 475 8.36 37.33 -9.82
N VAL A 476 7.52 36.42 -10.30
CA VAL A 476 6.20 36.71 -10.88
C VAL A 476 5.13 36.50 -9.82
N LYS A 477 4.39 37.56 -9.48
CA LYS A 477 3.34 37.47 -8.45
C LYS A 477 2.20 36.59 -8.93
N LYS A 478 1.80 35.64 -8.07
CA LYS A 478 0.67 34.75 -8.29
C LYS A 478 -0.66 35.53 -8.30
N SER A 479 -1.59 35.08 -9.14
CA SER A 479 -2.97 35.55 -9.12
C SER A 479 -3.78 34.79 -8.06
N LEU A 480 -4.90 35.39 -7.63
CA LEU A 480 -5.85 34.68 -6.79
C LEU A 480 -6.49 33.51 -7.57
N ILE A 481 -6.59 32.34 -6.94
CA ILE A 481 -7.28 31.17 -7.51
C ILE A 481 -8.79 31.39 -7.40
N GLN A 482 -9.50 31.24 -8.50
CA GLN A 482 -10.96 31.32 -8.56
C GLN A 482 -11.51 29.97 -9.01
N LEU A 483 -12.45 29.42 -8.25
CA LEU A 483 -13.11 28.16 -8.56
C LEU A 483 -14.58 28.40 -8.89
N THR A 484 -15.09 27.64 -9.84
CA THR A 484 -16.49 27.69 -10.26
C THR A 484 -17.29 26.59 -9.53
N PRO A 485 -18.37 26.92 -8.82
CA PRO A 485 -19.26 25.90 -8.26
C PRO A 485 -20.06 25.20 -9.37
N PRO A 486 -20.56 23.97 -9.13
CA PRO A 486 -21.38 23.24 -10.08
C PRO A 486 -22.71 23.97 -10.36
N THR A 487 -23.22 23.76 -11.56
CA THR A 487 -24.53 24.26 -11.99
C THR A 487 -25.67 23.54 -11.26
N LYS A 488 -26.86 24.16 -11.23
CA LYS A 488 -28.06 23.53 -10.64
C LYS A 488 -28.42 22.19 -11.29
N ALA A 489 -28.17 22.04 -12.59
CA ALA A 489 -28.43 20.80 -13.31
C ALA A 489 -27.49 19.68 -12.88
N GLU A 490 -26.20 19.97 -12.71
CA GLU A 490 -25.21 19.01 -12.21
C GLU A 490 -25.50 18.59 -10.77
N ILE A 491 -25.89 19.53 -9.91
CA ILE A 491 -26.30 19.24 -8.52
C ILE A 491 -27.50 18.27 -8.51
N ALA A 492 -28.52 18.55 -9.34
CA ALA A 492 -29.72 17.69 -9.41
C ALA A 492 -29.40 16.28 -9.95
N ALA A 493 -28.53 16.18 -10.95
CA ALA A 493 -28.08 14.90 -11.50
C ALA A 493 -27.30 14.08 -10.46
N ASN A 494 -26.33 14.71 -9.78
CA ASN A 494 -25.54 14.06 -8.73
C ASN A 494 -26.40 13.64 -7.53
N LYS A 495 -27.40 14.44 -7.14
CA LYS A 495 -28.37 14.08 -6.10
C LYS A 495 -29.15 12.81 -6.45
N LYS A 496 -29.66 12.72 -7.68
CA LYS A 496 -30.37 11.52 -8.15
C LYS A 496 -29.46 10.29 -8.16
N GLN A 497 -28.21 10.45 -8.59
CA GLN A 497 -27.21 9.39 -8.61
C GLN A 497 -26.89 8.89 -7.20
N MET A 498 -26.61 9.77 -6.24
CA MET A 498 -26.29 9.34 -4.87
C MET A 498 -27.45 8.60 -4.20
N GLU A 499 -28.70 9.05 -4.38
CA GLU A 499 -29.88 8.37 -3.83
C GLU A 499 -30.08 6.97 -4.43
N ALA A 500 -29.82 6.82 -5.73
CA ALA A 500 -29.86 5.53 -6.41
C ALA A 500 -28.74 4.59 -5.90
N LYS A 501 -27.52 5.11 -5.74
CA LYS A 501 -26.37 4.35 -5.25
C LYS A 501 -26.54 3.90 -3.80
N VAL A 502 -27.13 4.68 -2.91
CA VAL A 502 -27.46 4.19 -1.55
C VAL A 502 -28.38 2.96 -1.60
N LYS A 503 -29.41 2.97 -2.47
CA LYS A 503 -30.34 1.83 -2.61
C LYS A 503 -29.63 0.60 -3.17
N GLU A 504 -28.78 0.79 -4.19
CA GLU A 504 -27.97 -0.28 -4.79
C GLU A 504 -27.01 -0.90 -3.77
N PHE A 505 -26.33 -0.06 -2.97
CA PHE A 505 -25.44 -0.49 -1.89
C PHE A 505 -26.16 -1.40 -0.89
N LEU A 506 -27.33 -0.98 -0.41
CA LEU A 506 -28.14 -1.75 0.54
C LEU A 506 -28.70 -3.04 -0.07
N ASP A 507 -29.26 -2.99 -1.28
CA ASP A 507 -29.82 -4.17 -1.96
C ASP A 507 -28.77 -5.24 -2.21
N TYR A 508 -27.60 -4.85 -2.74
CA TYR A 508 -26.49 -5.77 -2.96
C TYR A 508 -25.98 -6.34 -1.64
N GLY A 509 -25.76 -5.47 -0.64
CA GLY A 509 -25.14 -5.88 0.60
C GLY A 509 -26.02 -6.82 1.44
N TYR A 510 -27.33 -6.56 1.58
CA TYR A 510 -28.23 -7.49 2.27
C TYR A 510 -28.35 -8.84 1.55
N LYS A 511 -28.30 -8.86 0.21
CA LYS A 511 -28.29 -10.10 -0.58
C LYS A 511 -27.06 -10.95 -0.26
N LYS A 512 -25.86 -10.36 -0.32
CA LYS A 512 -24.60 -11.07 -0.04
C LYS A 512 -24.48 -11.49 1.41
N LYS A 513 -24.87 -10.62 2.35
CA LYS A 513 -24.88 -10.92 3.78
C LYS A 513 -25.69 -12.18 4.09
N LYS A 514 -26.89 -12.30 3.52
CA LYS A 514 -27.75 -13.49 3.68
C LYS A 514 -27.08 -14.78 3.20
N MET A 515 -26.28 -14.72 2.14
CA MET A 515 -25.53 -15.89 1.65
C MET A 515 -24.46 -16.31 2.66
N VAL A 516 -23.70 -15.34 3.18
CA VAL A 516 -22.64 -15.57 4.19
C VAL A 516 -23.23 -16.13 5.48
N GLU A 517 -24.31 -15.53 6.00
CA GLU A 517 -24.99 -16.00 7.22
C GLU A 517 -25.50 -17.44 7.08
N LYS A 518 -26.10 -17.78 5.93
CA LYS A 518 -26.58 -19.15 5.66
C LYS A 518 -25.44 -20.16 5.65
N LEU A 519 -24.31 -19.83 5.03
CA LEU A 519 -23.12 -20.69 5.02
C LEU A 519 -22.53 -20.83 6.41
N PHE A 520 -22.40 -19.72 7.14
CA PHE A 520 -21.90 -19.70 8.52
C PHE A 520 -22.67 -20.70 9.41
N LEU A 521 -24.01 -20.66 9.39
CA LEU A 521 -24.84 -21.57 10.18
C LEU A 521 -24.62 -23.05 9.82
N ARG A 522 -24.32 -23.35 8.54
CA ARG A 522 -24.03 -24.73 8.10
C ARG A 522 -22.63 -25.18 8.56
N VAL A 523 -21.64 -24.29 8.51
CA VAL A 523 -20.29 -24.54 9.02
C VAL A 523 -20.32 -24.76 10.52
N VAL A 524 -21.05 -23.95 11.29
CA VAL A 524 -21.25 -24.14 12.74
C VAL A 524 -21.80 -25.53 13.03
N LYS A 525 -22.89 -25.94 12.38
CA LYS A 525 -23.47 -27.28 12.54
C LYS A 525 -22.47 -28.40 12.24
N MET A 526 -21.64 -28.24 11.22
CA MET A 526 -20.59 -29.21 10.90
C MET A 526 -19.51 -29.27 12.00
N THR A 527 -19.07 -28.12 12.51
CA THR A 527 -18.08 -28.10 13.61
C THR A 527 -18.62 -28.68 14.91
N GLU A 528 -19.90 -28.45 15.25
CA GLU A 528 -20.54 -29.06 16.41
C GLU A 528 -20.66 -30.58 16.27
N GLU A 529 -20.96 -31.06 15.05
CA GLU A 529 -20.95 -32.49 14.72
C GLU A 529 -19.56 -33.10 14.92
N LEU A 530 -18.50 -32.42 14.45
CA LEU A 530 -17.11 -32.83 14.65
C LEU A 530 -16.73 -32.89 16.14
N GLU A 531 -17.05 -31.86 16.92
CA GLU A 531 -16.79 -31.81 18.37
C GLU A 531 -17.51 -32.92 19.13
N ARG A 532 -18.74 -33.24 18.74
CA ARG A 532 -19.51 -34.35 19.30
C ARG A 532 -18.86 -35.69 18.96
N LEU A 533 -18.53 -35.94 17.70
CA LEU A 533 -17.87 -37.19 17.28
C LEU A 533 -16.51 -37.37 17.94
N ASN A 534 -15.74 -36.29 18.11
CA ASN A 534 -14.46 -36.32 18.83
C ASN A 534 -14.64 -36.74 20.30
N ARG A 535 -15.60 -36.12 21.01
CA ARG A 535 -15.90 -36.47 22.41
C ARG A 535 -16.38 -37.92 22.57
N GLU A 536 -17.07 -38.45 21.57
CA GLU A 536 -17.54 -39.84 21.55
C GLU A 536 -16.49 -40.84 21.05
N ASN A 537 -15.30 -40.40 20.65
CA ASN A 537 -14.27 -41.20 19.97
C ASN A 537 -14.78 -41.91 18.71
N LYS A 538 -15.60 -41.21 17.90
CA LYS A 538 -16.23 -41.72 16.66
C LYS A 538 -15.83 -40.91 15.42
N LEU A 539 -14.57 -40.49 15.33
CA LEU A 539 -14.07 -39.66 14.22
C LEU A 539 -14.13 -40.37 12.86
N GLU A 540 -14.20 -41.70 12.85
CA GLU A 540 -14.41 -42.50 11.64
C GLU A 540 -15.77 -42.25 10.96
N LYS A 541 -16.73 -41.66 11.68
CA LYS A 541 -18.08 -41.36 11.16
C LYS A 541 -18.19 -39.99 10.50
N ILE A 542 -17.09 -39.24 10.41
CA ILE A 542 -17.11 -37.92 9.79
C ILE A 542 -17.50 -38.03 8.31
N ASN A 543 -18.49 -37.24 7.91
CA ASN A 543 -18.89 -37.16 6.51
C ASN A 543 -18.02 -36.16 5.74
N PHE A 544 -16.88 -36.63 5.23
CA PHE A 544 -15.94 -35.81 4.46
C PHE A 544 -16.54 -35.28 3.16
N THR A 545 -17.46 -36.00 2.50
CA THR A 545 -18.15 -35.50 1.29
C THR A 545 -19.04 -34.28 1.59
N LYS A 546 -19.71 -34.26 2.74
CA LYS A 546 -20.45 -33.09 3.20
C LYS A 546 -19.50 -31.93 3.52
N MET A 547 -18.32 -32.23 4.08
CA MET A 547 -17.30 -31.21 4.36
C MET A 547 -16.77 -30.61 3.06
N ASP A 548 -16.40 -31.42 2.07
CA ASP A 548 -15.89 -30.96 0.77
C ASP A 548 -16.83 -29.93 0.14
N LYS A 549 -18.14 -30.20 0.12
CA LYS A 549 -19.16 -29.25 -0.37
C LYS A 549 -19.19 -27.93 0.43
N LEU A 550 -18.99 -27.99 1.74
CA LEU A 550 -18.91 -26.77 2.55
C LEU A 550 -17.63 -25.99 2.27
N LEU A 551 -16.51 -26.67 2.01
CA LEU A 551 -15.26 -26.00 1.64
C LEU A 551 -15.36 -25.34 0.26
N GLU A 552 -16.02 -25.99 -0.71
CA GLU A 552 -16.34 -25.37 -2.01
C GLU A 552 -17.22 -24.11 -1.85
N GLU A 553 -18.27 -24.16 -1.01
CA GLU A 553 -19.10 -22.98 -0.73
C GLU A 553 -18.34 -21.88 0.02
N ILE A 554 -17.36 -22.23 0.86
CA ILE A 554 -16.45 -21.27 1.48
C ILE A 554 -15.63 -20.58 0.40
N ASP A 555 -15.05 -21.32 -0.53
CA ASP A 555 -14.30 -20.75 -1.65
C ASP A 555 -15.16 -19.83 -2.53
N ASP A 556 -16.44 -20.18 -2.75
CA ASP A 556 -17.40 -19.31 -3.43
C ASP A 556 -17.63 -17.98 -2.69
N VAL A 557 -17.68 -17.99 -1.35
CA VAL A 557 -17.76 -16.75 -0.56
C VAL A 557 -16.44 -15.98 -0.61
N LYS A 558 -15.28 -16.66 -0.59
CA LYS A 558 -13.98 -16.01 -0.77
C LYS A 558 -13.87 -15.33 -2.13
N ASN A 559 -14.47 -15.90 -3.18
CA ASN A 559 -14.55 -15.29 -4.50
C ASN A 559 -15.32 -13.96 -4.51
N PHE A 560 -16.14 -13.65 -3.49
CA PHE A 560 -16.73 -12.32 -3.37
C PHE A 560 -15.66 -11.23 -3.25
N PHE A 561 -14.52 -11.50 -2.64
CA PHE A 561 -13.41 -10.54 -2.53
C PHE A 561 -12.74 -10.23 -3.88
N LEU A 562 -13.11 -10.94 -4.96
CA LEU A 562 -12.72 -10.64 -6.34
C LEU A 562 -13.80 -9.82 -7.07
N GLU A 563 -15.02 -9.71 -6.52
CA GLU A 563 -16.10 -8.92 -7.09
C GLU A 563 -15.91 -7.43 -6.76
N ASP A 564 -15.82 -6.59 -7.79
CA ASP A 564 -15.69 -5.13 -7.63
C ASP A 564 -16.78 -4.52 -6.73
N ALA A 565 -18.03 -4.99 -6.85
CA ALA A 565 -19.13 -4.53 -6.00
C ALA A 565 -18.94 -4.90 -4.52
N PHE A 566 -18.44 -6.11 -4.23
CA PHE A 566 -18.19 -6.54 -2.85
C PHE A 566 -17.05 -5.74 -2.23
N ILE A 567 -15.96 -5.58 -2.99
CA ILE A 567 -14.81 -4.76 -2.57
C ILE A 567 -15.32 -3.37 -2.22
N LYS A 568 -16.09 -2.74 -3.11
CA LYS A 568 -16.61 -1.40 -2.88
C LYS A 568 -17.59 -1.29 -1.71
N VAL A 569 -18.36 -2.33 -1.40
CA VAL A 569 -19.36 -2.25 -0.33
C VAL A 569 -18.76 -2.57 1.03
N PHE A 570 -17.83 -3.53 1.12
CA PHE A 570 -17.44 -4.13 2.39
C PHE A 570 -15.95 -4.10 2.71
N ILE A 571 -15.04 -3.97 1.74
CA ILE A 571 -13.61 -4.24 2.00
C ILE A 571 -13.06 -3.40 3.15
N ASP A 572 -13.31 -2.08 3.13
CA ASP A 572 -12.75 -1.16 4.12
C ASP A 572 -13.27 -1.48 5.53
N ALA A 573 -14.51 -1.96 5.65
CA ALA A 573 -15.13 -2.31 6.93
C ALA A 573 -14.63 -3.65 7.51
N VAL A 574 -14.09 -4.54 6.67
CA VAL A 574 -13.74 -5.92 7.08
C VAL A 574 -12.26 -6.25 6.96
N GLN A 575 -11.50 -5.52 6.15
CA GLN A 575 -10.13 -5.89 5.78
C GLN A 575 -9.19 -5.97 6.98
N SER A 576 -9.34 -5.08 7.98
CA SER A 576 -8.43 -5.00 9.13
C SER A 576 -8.32 -6.31 9.89
N TYR A 577 -9.36 -7.13 9.94
CA TYR A 577 -9.31 -8.46 10.58
C TYR A 577 -9.34 -9.61 9.58
N ILE A 578 -10.01 -9.48 8.43
CA ILE A 578 -10.06 -10.55 7.42
C ILE A 578 -8.65 -10.81 6.87
N VAL A 579 -7.89 -9.76 6.58
CA VAL A 579 -6.52 -9.88 6.09
C VAL A 579 -5.64 -10.59 7.12
N HIS A 580 -5.72 -10.22 8.39
CA HIS A 580 -4.94 -10.89 9.44
C HIS A 580 -5.29 -12.37 9.59
N GLN A 581 -6.55 -12.75 9.38
CA GLN A 581 -6.95 -14.16 9.36
C GLN A 581 -6.38 -14.87 8.13
N GLU A 582 -6.44 -14.27 6.94
CA GLU A 582 -5.88 -14.84 5.71
C GLU A 582 -4.34 -15.01 5.78
N LEU A 583 -3.63 -14.12 6.47
CA LEU A 583 -2.19 -14.27 6.79
C LEU A 583 -1.91 -15.57 7.56
N GLU A 584 -2.80 -15.96 8.48
CA GLU A 584 -2.67 -17.22 9.22
C GLU A 584 -3.12 -18.42 8.38
N PHE A 585 -4.12 -18.24 7.51
CA PHE A 585 -4.61 -19.28 6.61
C PHE A 585 -3.57 -19.69 5.58
N ALA A 586 -2.69 -18.78 5.17
CA ALA A 586 -1.54 -19.07 4.32
C ALA A 586 -0.73 -20.28 4.83
N LYS A 587 -0.55 -20.42 6.16
CA LYS A 587 0.15 -21.55 6.80
C LYS A 587 -0.59 -22.88 6.61
N ILE A 588 -1.93 -22.85 6.63
CA ILE A 588 -2.75 -24.04 6.40
C ILE A 588 -2.65 -24.43 4.92
N VAL A 589 -2.81 -23.47 4.00
CA VAL A 589 -2.76 -23.69 2.54
C VAL A 589 -1.46 -24.39 2.13
N VAL A 590 -0.32 -23.94 2.65
CA VAL A 590 0.99 -24.47 2.23
C VAL A 590 1.43 -25.73 2.97
N ARG A 591 0.64 -26.24 3.94
CA ARG A 591 1.00 -27.44 4.69
C ARG A 591 1.03 -28.67 3.76
N PRO A 592 2.15 -29.43 3.70
CA PRO A 592 2.26 -30.61 2.85
C PRO A 592 1.28 -31.70 3.29
N VAL A 593 0.87 -32.53 2.34
CA VAL A 593 -0.07 -33.64 2.53
C VAL A 593 0.47 -34.85 1.79
N HIS A 594 0.77 -35.90 2.52
CA HIS A 594 1.31 -37.17 2.05
C HIS A 594 0.35 -38.34 2.29
N THR A 595 -0.54 -38.22 3.28
CA THR A 595 -1.53 -39.26 3.62
C THR A 595 -2.97 -38.74 3.57
N LEU A 596 -3.94 -39.68 3.47
CA LEU A 596 -5.36 -39.33 3.55
C LEU A 596 -5.70 -38.67 4.89
N ILE A 597 -5.10 -39.13 6.00
CA ILE A 597 -5.32 -38.58 7.33
C ILE A 597 -4.84 -37.13 7.39
N GLU A 598 -3.64 -36.82 6.87
CA GLU A 598 -3.14 -35.45 6.80
C GLU A 598 -4.05 -34.54 5.95
N LYS A 599 -4.58 -35.06 4.84
CA LYS A 599 -5.56 -34.32 4.03
C LYS A 599 -6.79 -33.97 4.86
N GLN A 600 -7.34 -34.96 5.56
CA GLN A 600 -8.53 -34.82 6.39
C GLN A 600 -8.31 -33.84 7.55
N VAL A 601 -7.16 -33.90 8.22
CA VAL A 601 -6.77 -32.94 9.27
C VAL A 601 -6.69 -31.52 8.70
N LYS A 602 -6.05 -31.35 7.53
CA LYS A 602 -5.98 -30.05 6.86
C LYS A 602 -7.36 -29.50 6.49
N GLN A 603 -8.29 -30.35 6.06
CA GLN A 603 -9.67 -29.96 5.77
C GLN A 603 -10.42 -29.52 7.03
N ILE A 604 -10.23 -30.23 8.16
CA ILE A 604 -10.81 -29.86 9.44
C ILE A 604 -10.25 -28.50 9.90
N ASP A 605 -8.93 -28.31 9.87
CA ASP A 605 -8.28 -27.05 10.21
C ASP A 605 -8.82 -25.90 9.35
N TRP A 606 -9.00 -26.13 8.04
CA TRP A 606 -9.58 -25.15 7.12
C TRP A 606 -11.02 -24.80 7.48
N LEU A 607 -11.85 -25.79 7.83
CA LEU A 607 -13.23 -25.57 8.26
C LEU A 607 -13.31 -24.74 9.55
N TYR A 608 -12.49 -25.07 10.56
CA TYR A 608 -12.46 -24.34 11.83
C TYR A 608 -11.95 -22.91 11.66
N ALA A 609 -10.90 -22.72 10.86
CA ALA A 609 -10.43 -21.40 10.45
C ALA A 609 -11.57 -20.54 9.87
N HIS A 610 -12.36 -21.12 8.96
CA HIS A 610 -13.43 -20.38 8.29
C HIS A 610 -14.71 -20.21 9.12
N LYS A 611 -14.89 -20.95 10.22
CA LYS A 611 -15.99 -20.71 11.17
C LYS A 611 -15.92 -19.29 11.75
N TYR A 612 -14.76 -18.91 12.29
CA TYR A 612 -14.58 -17.55 12.84
C TYR A 612 -14.53 -16.49 11.75
N TRP A 613 -13.91 -16.81 10.61
CA TRP A 613 -13.87 -15.92 9.44
C TRP A 613 -15.26 -15.51 8.96
N LEU A 614 -16.15 -16.50 8.72
CA LEU A 614 -17.52 -16.25 8.28
C LEU A 614 -18.32 -15.46 9.33
N PHE A 615 -18.12 -15.74 10.62
CA PHE A 615 -18.72 -14.97 11.71
C PHE A 615 -18.30 -13.50 11.66
N SER A 616 -16.98 -13.25 11.62
CA SER A 616 -16.44 -11.89 11.59
C SER A 616 -16.87 -11.13 10.33
N LEU A 617 -16.89 -11.80 9.17
CA LEU A 617 -17.36 -11.25 7.91
C LEU A 617 -18.84 -10.83 7.98
N ALA A 618 -19.72 -11.72 8.45
CA ALA A 618 -21.14 -11.41 8.59
C ALA A 618 -21.39 -10.21 9.52
N GLY A 619 -20.65 -10.14 10.64
CA GLY A 619 -20.71 -9.01 11.58
C GLY A 619 -20.27 -7.68 10.94
N GLY A 620 -19.15 -7.67 10.23
CA GLY A 620 -18.69 -6.47 9.51
C GLY A 620 -19.63 -6.02 8.41
N MET A 621 -20.21 -6.96 7.67
CA MET A 621 -21.20 -6.66 6.64
C MET A 621 -22.46 -6.03 7.25
N ASP A 622 -22.94 -6.53 8.38
CA ASP A 622 -24.06 -5.92 9.10
C ASP A 622 -23.74 -4.49 9.53
N ALA A 623 -22.58 -4.29 10.17
CA ALA A 623 -22.17 -2.99 10.68
C ALA A 623 -22.05 -1.94 9.56
N ALA A 624 -21.49 -2.32 8.40
CA ALA A 624 -21.43 -1.44 7.23
C ALA A 624 -22.82 -1.05 6.71
N LEU A 625 -23.74 -2.00 6.64
CA LEU A 625 -25.11 -1.75 6.18
C LEU A 625 -25.91 -0.87 7.14
N GLU A 626 -25.83 -1.14 8.45
CA GLU A 626 -26.50 -0.33 9.46
C GLU A 626 -25.93 1.10 9.53
N THR A 627 -24.61 1.23 9.39
CA THR A 627 -23.93 2.53 9.31
C THR A 627 -24.40 3.31 8.08
N ALA A 628 -24.40 2.67 6.90
CA ALA A 628 -24.84 3.31 5.68
C ALA A 628 -26.31 3.77 5.75
N LYS A 629 -27.17 2.90 6.30
CA LYS A 629 -28.58 3.19 6.54
C LYS A 629 -28.77 4.38 7.48
N ARG A 630 -28.08 4.38 8.64
CA ARG A 630 -28.16 5.47 9.63
C ARG A 630 -27.72 6.81 9.03
N ALA A 631 -26.58 6.82 8.35
CA ALA A 631 -26.02 8.03 7.75
C ALA A 631 -26.94 8.58 6.65
N ALA A 632 -27.42 7.74 5.73
CA ALA A 632 -28.29 8.18 4.64
C ALA A 632 -29.67 8.69 5.11
N LYS A 633 -30.22 8.16 6.23
CA LYS A 633 -31.48 8.66 6.83
C LYS A 633 -31.44 10.15 7.18
N THR A 634 -30.26 10.75 7.32
CA THR A 634 -30.10 12.18 7.63
C THR A 634 -30.51 13.12 6.49
N TRP A 635 -30.53 12.64 5.23
CA TRP A 635 -30.81 13.48 4.06
C TRP A 635 -31.68 12.82 2.98
N MET A 636 -32.00 11.52 3.11
CA MET A 636 -32.97 10.84 2.23
C MET A 636 -33.88 9.88 2.99
N ASN A 637 -35.04 9.60 2.42
CA ASN A 637 -35.95 8.58 2.95
C ASN A 637 -35.48 7.17 2.55
N ILE A 638 -35.24 6.32 3.53
CA ILE A 638 -34.84 4.92 3.31
C ILE A 638 -36.09 4.03 3.23
N PRO A 639 -36.23 3.18 2.18
CA PRO A 639 -37.34 2.25 2.09
C PRO A 639 -37.47 1.34 3.32
N LYS A 640 -38.71 1.17 3.82
CA LYS A 640 -39.02 0.33 5.00
C LYS A 640 -38.54 -1.12 4.90
N LYS A 641 -38.32 -1.64 3.68
CA LYS A 641 -37.78 -3.01 3.47
C LYS A 641 -36.39 -3.23 4.11
N TYR A 642 -35.68 -2.15 4.47
CA TYR A 642 -34.37 -2.21 5.13
C TYR A 642 -34.43 -1.97 6.65
N ASP A 643 -35.61 -1.75 7.24
CA ASP A 643 -35.76 -1.64 8.69
C ASP A 643 -35.84 -3.06 9.29
N THR A 644 -34.69 -3.58 9.70
CA THR A 644 -34.48 -4.94 10.23
C THR A 644 -34.74 -5.07 11.73
N THR A 645 -35.40 -4.12 12.39
CA THR A 645 -35.66 -4.12 13.84
C THR A 645 -36.59 -5.23 14.35
N ASN A 646 -36.96 -6.23 13.54
CA ASN A 646 -38.00 -7.21 13.92
C ASN A 646 -37.69 -8.71 13.66
N THR A 647 -36.48 -9.11 13.26
CA THR A 647 -36.24 -10.51 12.86
C THR A 647 -35.39 -11.36 13.81
N ILE A 648 -34.73 -10.81 14.83
CA ILE A 648 -33.85 -11.62 15.72
C ILE A 648 -34.60 -12.17 16.96
N THR A 649 -35.77 -11.64 17.31
CA THR A 649 -36.53 -12.06 18.51
C THR A 649 -37.55 -13.18 18.28
N LYS A 650 -37.70 -13.71 17.05
CA LYS A 650 -38.74 -14.72 16.74
C LYS A 650 -38.25 -16.15 16.48
N GLU A 651 -36.94 -16.39 16.38
CA GLU A 651 -36.39 -17.75 16.12
C GLU A 651 -35.59 -18.36 17.29
N THR A 652 -35.60 -17.72 18.47
CA THR A 652 -35.02 -18.27 19.72
C THR A 652 -36.08 -18.57 20.79
N LYS A 653 -37.22 -19.13 20.39
CA LYS A 653 -38.13 -19.85 21.29
C LYS A 653 -38.29 -21.29 20.87
#